data_AF-A0A225DLT8-F1
#
_entry.id   AF-A0A225DLT8-F1
#
_cell.length_a   1.000
_cell.length_b   1.000
_cell.length_c   1.000
_cell.angle_alpha   90.00
_cell.angle_beta   90.00
_cell.angle_gamma   90.00
#
_symmetry.space_group_name_H-M   'P 1'
#
loop_
_entity.id
_entity.type
_entity.pdbx_description
1 polymer ?
#
loop_
_entity_poly.entity_id
_entity_poly.type
_entity_poly.pdbx_seq_one_letter_code
_entity_poly.pdbx_strand_id
1 'polypeptide(L)'
;MLSRWSGVCRAIVRTAIPFAILFLFPILGTSAADPVEANEFFEANVRPVFVEMCGKCHGAKKQQGGLRLDSRATTLAGGETGPAVVAGQPDKSLLITAVRRKGDLKMPPDAPLKDAQIAALTRWVELGAPWPADKSTAQSGGTTQATTHWAFQPVRNHEPPTVREAAWVRTPVDRFVLARLEAEGLRPSQVADKRTLIRRATYDLTGLPPTPAEVEAFVRDESPTAYARLIDRLLASPRYGEQWGRHWLDVARYSDAKGYVYAREERFWVHAWAYRDWVIRALNQDMPYDRFLTLQLAADQVAPNDPPAQAAMGYLTLGRRFLGVSHDIIDDRIDVVTRGMLGLSASCARCHDHKFDPIPTDDYYSLYGIFRSCSERQVPAGGPAPKGAEGEAFARGLAERQKKLDDALALRRNEASARARARVGDYLEAQLELSKYPEEGFDQILSPNDVIPETVRRWRDYLARTAANRDRIFAPWHSFARLSPAEFLTRAAEVCKELVARPKNEVNPLVLAAFVVPPRDMREVARRYGSLFARVGTPKELAGALAGGPAAPVLGHADPDEDAVRRVLFGPDSPCSVPDEPIVNVEAFLPTREIEAIWKLQAEVDRWLIRATVPSAYATVLVDRAVPTNARVFRRGNPATPGAEVPRQFLGILAGPGRQPFHEGSGRVELARAITSPTNPLTARVMVNRVWLHHFGAGLVRTPSDFGTRAEPPSHPELLDWLAQRFMADGWSLKTLHRQIMLSAVYQQASTGSTDPTTLARDPENRLLWRMNARRLTFEELRDSLFAVTAELDLREGGKPVDLLAAPYPPRRAVYGLVDREYFPNLLRTFDFANPDLHIPQRSETTVPQQALFFLNHQLPIDRAKTLAKNPTVIAATTPEEKVARLYRLIYQRDATPTQVRASVGLVQAAEEDARPTVMRPKAWTYGYGAYDPKAGKLTSFHPLPYFTGSAWQGGPNWPDASLGWTQLTATGGHPGNDLTHAAVRRWTAPRDCVVRISSELVHDVAQGDGVRASIVSSRHGLLKSVVAHNSRVDVSVPLVVVRAGDTIDFVVDIRDGLNNDQHLWSPTISVVTVGGGTGSTWNAKTEFGGTTRPALGPWEQLAQTLLMANEFSFVD
;
A
#
# COMPACT_ATOMS: atom_id res chain seq x y z
N MET A 1 9.53 12.55 37.97
CA MET A 1 10.23 12.53 39.28
C MET A 1 9.55 11.50 40.19
N LEU A 2 10.16 11.12 41.32
CA LEU A 2 9.91 9.84 42.02
C LEU A 2 9.28 9.96 43.43
N SER A 3 8.40 9.00 43.76
CA SER A 3 8.07 8.50 45.14
C SER A 3 7.36 9.49 46.11
N ARG A 4 6.66 9.10 47.20
CA ARG A 4 6.67 7.92 48.12
C ARG A 4 5.28 7.72 48.78
N TRP A 5 5.07 6.68 49.63
CA TRP A 5 4.78 6.78 51.10
C TRP A 5 4.24 5.49 51.78
N SER A 6 4.38 5.39 53.12
CA SER A 6 3.76 4.42 54.09
C SER A 6 4.01 4.92 55.53
N GLY A 7 3.44 4.43 56.66
CA GLY A 7 2.54 3.30 56.97
C GLY A 7 2.40 3.12 58.51
N VAL A 8 2.32 1.87 59.01
CA VAL A 8 2.43 1.44 60.45
C VAL A 8 1.14 1.51 61.32
N CYS A 9 1.06 0.63 62.35
CA CYS A 9 -0.16 0.19 63.09
C CYS A 9 0.06 0.04 64.63
N ARG A 10 -1.02 -0.19 65.42
CA ARG A 10 -1.12 -0.90 66.74
C ARG A 10 -2.63 -1.16 67.06
N ALA A 11 -3.13 -2.34 67.49
CA ALA A 11 -2.96 -3.09 68.76
C ALA A 11 -3.75 -2.47 69.95
N ILE A 12 -4.41 -3.15 70.91
CA ILE A 12 -4.52 -4.58 71.36
C ILE A 12 -5.77 -4.69 72.33
N VAL A 13 -6.42 -5.77 72.85
CA VAL A 13 -6.30 -7.25 73.07
C VAL A 13 -7.75 -7.86 73.14
N ARG A 14 -8.06 -9.13 72.79
CA ARG A 14 -8.44 -10.34 73.62
C ARG A 14 -9.25 -10.13 74.94
N THR A 15 -9.94 -11.11 75.55
CA THR A 15 -9.97 -12.61 75.53
C THR A 15 -11.13 -13.19 74.67
N ALA A 16 -11.76 -14.40 74.79
CA ALA A 16 -11.68 -15.60 75.67
C ALA A 16 -12.00 -16.93 74.90
N ILE A 17 -11.74 -18.11 75.51
CA ILE A 17 -11.46 -19.43 74.87
C ILE A 17 -11.82 -20.56 75.89
N PRO A 18 -12.38 -21.78 75.57
CA PRO A 18 -11.71 -22.82 74.76
C PRO A 18 -12.51 -23.88 73.94
N PHE A 19 -11.90 -24.30 72.82
CA PHE A 19 -11.78 -25.71 72.40
C PHE A 19 -10.47 -25.85 71.56
N ALA A 20 -9.78 -26.99 71.59
CA ALA A 20 -8.51 -27.20 70.84
C ALA A 20 -8.79 -27.46 69.34
N ILE A 21 -8.05 -26.97 68.34
CA ILE A 21 -6.59 -26.75 68.13
C ILE A 21 -5.81 -28.04 67.82
N LEU A 22 -5.55 -28.24 66.52
CA LEU A 22 -4.27 -28.72 66.01
C LEU A 22 -3.89 -27.84 64.79
N PHE A 23 -2.63 -27.43 64.68
CA PHE A 23 -2.17 -26.57 63.58
C PHE A 23 -1.73 -27.39 62.36
N LEU A 24 -2.11 -26.95 61.16
CA LEU A 24 -1.29 -27.14 59.95
C LEU A 24 -0.83 -25.77 59.45
N PHE A 25 0.43 -25.69 59.02
CA PHE A 25 0.98 -24.48 58.41
C PHE A 25 0.33 -24.26 57.02
N PRO A 26 -0.07 -23.01 56.67
CA PRO A 26 -0.31 -22.68 55.28
C PRO A 26 1.03 -22.69 54.55
N ILE A 27 1.28 -23.75 53.76
CA ILE A 27 2.43 -23.80 52.86
C ILE A 27 2.28 -22.65 51.87
N LEU A 28 3.31 -21.81 51.75
CA LEU A 28 3.44 -20.84 50.67
C LEU A 28 3.63 -21.59 49.35
N GLY A 29 2.51 -22.00 48.76
CA GLY A 29 2.50 -22.56 47.41
C GLY A 29 3.03 -21.52 46.44
N THR A 30 4.20 -21.80 45.86
CA THR A 30 4.69 -21.05 44.71
C THR A 30 3.65 -21.13 43.61
N SER A 31 3.04 -19.99 43.25
CA SER A 31 2.16 -19.94 42.08
C SER A 31 2.96 -20.42 40.88
N ALA A 32 2.49 -21.49 40.24
CA ALA A 32 2.92 -21.76 38.88
C ALA A 32 2.56 -20.53 38.02
N ALA A 33 3.43 -20.19 37.07
CA ALA A 33 3.07 -19.23 36.02
C ALA A 33 1.94 -19.84 35.17
N ASP A 34 1.13 -18.99 34.53
CA ASP A 34 0.09 -19.45 33.62
C ASP A 34 0.75 -20.29 32.50
N PRO A 35 0.28 -21.54 32.23
CA PRO A 35 0.80 -22.34 31.14
C PRO A 35 0.75 -21.65 29.76
N VAL A 36 -0.13 -20.68 29.56
CA VAL A 36 -0.17 -19.84 28.34
C VAL A 36 1.01 -18.85 28.35
N GLU A 37 1.13 -18.01 29.38
CA GLU A 37 2.21 -17.01 29.52
C GLU A 37 3.61 -17.68 29.48
N ALA A 38 3.76 -18.81 30.16
CA ALA A 38 5.00 -19.58 30.18
C ALA A 38 5.39 -20.15 28.80
N ASN A 39 4.39 -20.49 27.97
CA ASN A 39 4.59 -20.95 26.60
C ASN A 39 4.85 -19.80 25.62
N GLU A 40 4.17 -18.66 25.77
CA GLU A 40 4.44 -17.45 24.99
C GLU A 40 5.85 -16.89 25.28
N PHE A 41 6.28 -16.91 26.55
CA PHE A 41 7.64 -16.55 26.94
C PHE A 41 8.69 -17.41 26.22
N PHE A 42 8.45 -18.72 26.08
CA PHE A 42 9.32 -19.63 25.34
C PHE A 42 9.37 -19.30 23.84
N GLU A 43 8.22 -19.16 23.19
CA GLU A 43 8.14 -18.85 21.75
C GLU A 43 8.81 -17.51 21.41
N ALA A 44 8.65 -16.48 22.26
CA ALA A 44 9.20 -15.15 22.01
C ALA A 44 10.69 -15.02 22.39
N ASN A 45 11.15 -15.63 23.48
CA ASN A 45 12.48 -15.34 24.06
C ASN A 45 13.48 -16.51 24.00
N VAL A 46 13.01 -17.74 23.80
CA VAL A 46 13.84 -18.97 23.92
C VAL A 46 13.98 -19.69 22.60
N ARG A 47 12.87 -19.94 21.88
CA ARG A 47 12.89 -20.63 20.59
C ARG A 47 13.81 -19.94 19.56
N PRO A 48 13.88 -18.59 19.45
CA PRO A 48 14.84 -17.92 18.56
C PRO A 48 16.30 -18.27 18.90
N VAL A 49 16.65 -18.27 20.19
CA VAL A 49 18.02 -18.60 20.65
C VAL A 49 18.38 -20.04 20.27
N PHE A 50 17.48 -20.99 20.50
CA PHE A 50 17.72 -22.39 20.12
C PHE A 50 17.81 -22.59 18.59
N VAL A 51 16.99 -21.89 17.80
CA VAL A 51 17.02 -22.01 16.33
C VAL A 51 18.26 -21.34 15.72
N GLU A 52 18.58 -20.11 16.11
CA GLU A 52 19.62 -19.29 15.47
C GLU A 52 21.03 -19.61 15.97
N MET A 53 21.19 -19.78 17.28
CA MET A 53 22.50 -19.90 17.94
C MET A 53 22.91 -21.36 18.20
N CYS A 54 21.94 -22.24 18.50
CA CYS A 54 22.24 -23.63 18.91
C CYS A 54 21.98 -24.67 17.81
N GLY A 55 20.92 -24.50 17.01
CA GLY A 55 20.40 -25.51 16.08
C GLY A 55 21.35 -25.91 14.95
N LYS A 56 22.38 -25.11 14.67
CA LYS A 56 23.47 -25.42 13.71
C LYS A 56 24.35 -26.60 14.17
N CYS A 57 24.43 -26.85 15.48
CA CYS A 57 25.30 -27.88 16.07
C CYS A 57 24.58 -28.85 17.02
N HIS A 58 23.35 -28.54 17.45
CA HIS A 58 22.54 -29.34 18.37
C HIS A 58 21.09 -29.49 17.88
N GLY A 59 20.89 -29.86 16.61
CA GLY A 59 19.57 -30.09 16.01
C GLY A 59 19.56 -31.35 15.14
N ALA A 60 18.39 -31.74 14.62
CA ALA A 60 18.21 -33.02 13.91
C ALA A 60 19.33 -33.42 12.91
N LYS A 61 19.89 -32.46 12.15
CA LYS A 61 20.97 -32.70 11.15
C LYS A 61 22.39 -32.79 11.72
N LYS A 62 22.69 -32.26 12.92
CA LYS A 62 24.03 -32.25 13.52
C LYS A 62 23.90 -32.13 15.04
N GLN A 63 24.51 -33.07 15.77
CA GLN A 63 24.24 -33.34 17.18
C GLN A 63 25.57 -33.50 17.94
N GLN A 64 26.29 -32.40 18.17
CA GLN A 64 27.60 -32.46 18.84
C GLN A 64 27.44 -32.83 20.32
N GLY A 65 28.25 -33.78 20.80
CA GLY A 65 28.15 -34.32 22.16
C GLY A 65 26.82 -35.06 22.43
N GLY A 66 26.20 -35.63 21.39
CA GLY A 66 24.87 -36.26 21.44
C GLY A 66 23.69 -35.31 21.71
N LEU A 67 23.93 -34.02 21.97
CA LEU A 67 22.92 -33.08 22.43
C LEU A 67 22.01 -32.58 21.30
N ARG A 68 20.69 -32.60 21.56
CA ARG A 68 19.64 -32.04 20.70
C ARG A 68 18.74 -31.05 21.45
N LEU A 69 18.69 -29.82 20.96
CA LEU A 69 17.95 -28.67 21.52
C LEU A 69 16.73 -28.26 20.67
N ASP A 70 16.16 -29.21 19.92
CA ASP A 70 15.04 -29.00 18.99
C ASP A 70 13.72 -29.69 19.42
N SER A 71 13.69 -30.33 20.61
CA SER A 71 12.47 -30.78 21.29
C SER A 71 12.60 -30.66 22.81
N ARG A 72 11.49 -30.61 23.56
CA ARG A 72 11.54 -30.62 25.04
C ARG A 72 12.22 -31.87 25.58
N ALA A 73 11.86 -33.03 25.04
CA ALA A 73 12.32 -34.33 25.53
C ALA A 73 13.84 -34.48 25.39
N THR A 74 14.40 -34.15 24.23
CA THR A 74 15.85 -34.19 24.01
C THR A 74 16.59 -33.13 24.82
N THR A 75 16.01 -31.94 24.99
CA THR A 75 16.62 -30.86 25.78
C THR A 75 16.72 -31.20 27.28
N LEU A 76 15.73 -31.93 27.82
CA LEU A 76 15.77 -32.45 29.19
C LEU A 76 16.70 -33.66 29.33
N ALA A 77 16.67 -34.60 28.37
CA ALA A 77 17.55 -35.77 28.37
C ALA A 77 19.04 -35.40 28.25
N GLY A 78 19.36 -34.35 27.49
CA GLY A 78 20.71 -33.83 27.32
C GLY A 78 21.52 -34.57 26.25
N GLY A 79 22.77 -34.86 26.56
CA GLY A 79 23.73 -35.50 25.65
C GLY A 79 24.68 -36.44 26.39
N GLU A 80 25.85 -36.71 25.79
CA GLU A 80 26.89 -37.60 26.32
C GLU A 80 27.42 -37.19 27.71
N THR A 81 27.29 -35.90 28.06
CA THR A 81 27.67 -35.34 29.36
C THR A 81 26.52 -35.28 30.38
N GLY A 82 25.36 -35.86 30.06
CA GLY A 82 24.17 -35.91 30.92
C GLY A 82 23.12 -34.83 30.64
N PRO A 83 22.12 -34.67 31.53
CA PRO A 83 20.97 -33.77 31.35
C PRO A 83 21.37 -32.31 31.12
N ALA A 84 20.98 -31.76 29.96
CA ALA A 84 21.29 -30.37 29.64
C ALA A 84 20.44 -29.39 30.45
N VAL A 85 19.19 -29.76 30.79
CA VAL A 85 18.26 -28.93 31.57
C VAL A 85 17.62 -29.73 32.69
N VAL A 86 17.78 -29.23 33.92
CA VAL A 86 17.06 -29.68 35.12
C VAL A 86 15.95 -28.66 35.39
N ALA A 87 14.71 -29.03 35.08
CA ALA A 87 13.55 -28.15 35.22
C ALA A 87 13.45 -27.53 36.63
N GLY A 88 13.21 -26.23 36.70
CA GLY A 88 13.15 -25.43 37.94
C GLY A 88 14.51 -25.11 38.56
N GLN A 89 15.63 -25.61 38.03
CA GLN A 89 16.96 -25.52 38.67
C GLN A 89 18.05 -25.08 37.65
N PRO A 90 18.13 -23.76 37.34
CA PRO A 90 19.09 -23.23 36.37
C PRO A 90 20.54 -23.55 36.73
N ASP A 91 20.93 -23.41 38.00
CA ASP A 91 22.32 -23.61 38.44
C ASP A 91 22.74 -25.09 38.51
N LYS A 92 21.82 -26.04 38.27
CA LYS A 92 22.10 -27.46 38.04
C LYS A 92 21.97 -27.87 36.56
N SER A 93 21.66 -26.93 35.67
CA SER A 93 21.42 -27.21 34.25
C SER A 93 22.69 -26.95 33.44
N LEU A 94 23.29 -28.01 32.87
CA LEU A 94 24.53 -27.91 32.10
C LEU A 94 24.45 -26.90 30.95
N LEU A 95 23.28 -26.75 30.31
CA LEU A 95 23.02 -25.73 29.29
C LEU A 95 23.30 -24.32 29.82
N ILE A 96 22.81 -23.99 31.03
CA ILE A 96 22.95 -22.67 31.65
C ILE A 96 24.41 -22.42 32.04
N THR A 97 25.08 -23.43 32.61
CA THR A 97 26.52 -23.37 32.91
C THR A 97 27.37 -23.14 31.66
N ALA A 98 27.04 -23.83 30.54
CA ALA A 98 27.77 -23.75 29.29
C ALA A 98 27.59 -22.40 28.56
N VAL A 99 26.36 -21.83 28.54
CA VAL A 99 26.13 -20.50 27.93
C VAL A 99 26.64 -19.35 28.81
N ARG A 100 26.67 -19.52 30.14
CA ARG A 100 27.40 -18.64 31.06
C ARG A 100 28.93 -18.83 30.97
N ARG A 101 29.41 -19.83 30.22
CA ARG A 101 30.83 -20.23 30.07
C ARG A 101 31.56 -20.48 31.41
N LYS A 102 30.83 -20.88 32.47
CA LYS A 102 31.35 -21.12 33.82
C LYS A 102 31.71 -22.59 34.07
N GLY A 103 32.61 -23.12 33.24
CA GLY A 103 33.11 -24.50 33.31
C GLY A 103 33.95 -24.83 32.09
N ASP A 104 34.28 -26.11 31.91
CA ASP A 104 35.10 -26.57 30.79
C ASP A 104 34.34 -26.52 29.45
N LEU A 105 33.03 -26.80 29.49
CA LEU A 105 32.13 -26.62 28.36
C LEU A 105 31.73 -25.14 28.21
N LYS A 106 32.05 -24.54 27.06
CA LYS A 106 31.81 -23.12 26.77
C LYS A 106 31.09 -22.98 25.43
N MET A 107 29.82 -22.60 25.47
CA MET A 107 28.94 -22.57 24.29
C MET A 107 28.26 -21.21 24.09
N PRO A 108 27.91 -20.81 22.85
CA PRO A 108 28.46 -21.32 21.59
C PRO A 108 29.99 -21.18 21.53
N PRO A 109 30.70 -21.88 20.63
CA PRO A 109 32.17 -21.80 20.58
C PRO A 109 32.65 -20.44 20.04
N ASP A 110 32.08 -20.00 18.92
CA ASP A 110 32.60 -18.86 18.13
C ASP A 110 32.36 -17.50 18.82
N ALA A 111 31.20 -17.34 19.47
CA ALA A 111 30.81 -16.13 20.19
C ALA A 111 29.91 -16.48 21.40
N PRO A 112 30.03 -15.75 22.53
CA PRO A 112 29.10 -15.88 23.65
C PRO A 112 27.70 -15.38 23.29
N LEU A 113 26.67 -15.86 24.01
CA LEU A 113 25.34 -15.27 23.95
C LEU A 113 25.33 -13.88 24.64
N LYS A 114 24.39 -13.02 24.24
CA LYS A 114 24.11 -11.75 24.93
C LYS A 114 23.50 -12.00 26.30
N ASP A 115 23.74 -11.13 27.28
CA ASP A 115 23.20 -11.27 28.65
C ASP A 115 21.68 -11.45 28.68
N ALA A 116 20.94 -10.74 27.83
CA ALA A 116 19.49 -10.90 27.70
C ALA A 116 19.07 -12.31 27.22
N GLN A 117 19.85 -12.96 26.36
CA GLN A 117 19.60 -14.34 25.92
C GLN A 117 19.95 -15.34 27.04
N ILE A 118 21.04 -15.11 27.79
CA ILE A 118 21.41 -15.91 28.96
C ILE A 118 20.35 -15.79 30.07
N ALA A 119 19.80 -14.58 30.27
CA ALA A 119 18.70 -14.31 31.20
C ALA A 119 17.40 -15.00 30.75
N ALA A 120 17.04 -14.92 29.45
CA ALA A 120 15.88 -15.62 28.91
C ALA A 120 15.98 -17.16 29.08
N LEU A 121 17.14 -17.75 28.76
CA LEU A 121 17.40 -19.18 29.00
C LEU A 121 17.35 -19.52 30.49
N THR A 122 17.95 -18.71 31.37
CA THR A 122 17.89 -18.91 32.83
C THR A 122 16.43 -18.91 33.31
N ARG A 123 15.67 -17.86 32.98
CA ARG A 123 14.27 -17.68 33.39
C ARG A 123 13.37 -18.81 32.87
N TRP A 124 13.61 -19.27 31.65
CA TRP A 124 12.88 -20.40 31.09
C TRP A 124 13.12 -21.70 31.86
N VAL A 125 14.34 -21.95 32.35
CA VAL A 125 14.60 -23.10 33.22
C VAL A 125 13.94 -22.94 34.60
N GLU A 126 13.93 -21.73 35.19
CA GLU A 126 13.20 -21.44 36.43
C GLU A 126 11.70 -21.77 36.30
N LEU A 127 11.09 -21.43 35.16
CA LEU A 127 9.68 -21.71 34.84
C LEU A 127 9.37 -23.20 34.60
N GLY A 128 10.32 -24.11 34.86
CA GLY A 128 10.14 -25.55 34.67
C GLY A 128 10.41 -26.04 33.25
N ALA A 129 11.13 -25.26 32.44
CA ALA A 129 11.37 -25.54 31.02
C ALA A 129 10.05 -25.80 30.23
N PRO A 130 9.11 -24.83 30.19
CA PRO A 130 7.88 -24.93 29.41
C PRO A 130 8.19 -24.99 27.91
N TRP A 131 7.50 -25.84 27.16
CA TRP A 131 7.74 -26.02 25.73
C TRP A 131 6.40 -26.40 25.08
N PRO A 132 5.85 -25.58 24.17
CA PRO A 132 4.63 -25.90 23.44
C PRO A 132 4.83 -27.18 22.62
N ALA A 133 3.93 -28.15 22.76
CA ALA A 133 4.01 -29.43 22.07
C ALA A 133 4.26 -29.25 20.56
N ASP A 134 5.12 -30.09 19.99
CA ASP A 134 5.68 -29.84 18.66
C ASP A 134 4.59 -29.86 17.58
N LYS A 135 4.43 -28.72 16.91
CA LYS A 135 3.46 -28.47 15.83
C LYS A 135 3.82 -29.17 14.51
N SER A 136 4.44 -30.36 14.57
CA SER A 136 4.57 -31.29 13.45
C SER A 136 3.33 -32.16 13.29
N THR A 137 2.54 -32.32 14.35
CA THR A 137 1.12 -32.68 14.25
C THR A 137 0.28 -31.49 14.69
N ALA A 138 -0.09 -30.65 13.73
CA ALA A 138 -1.29 -29.85 13.89
C ALA A 138 -2.47 -30.82 14.03
N GLN A 139 -2.99 -30.99 15.24
CA GLN A 139 -4.20 -31.78 15.42
C GLN A 139 -5.35 -31.14 14.65
N SER A 140 -6.13 -32.00 14.00
CA SER A 140 -7.35 -31.73 13.23
C SER A 140 -8.53 -31.18 14.07
N GLY A 141 -8.27 -30.58 15.24
CA GLY A 141 -9.24 -29.74 15.95
C GLY A 141 -9.61 -28.47 15.16
N GLY A 142 -8.66 -27.94 14.36
CA GLY A 142 -8.94 -26.87 13.40
C GLY A 142 -9.98 -27.28 12.33
N THR A 143 -9.91 -28.52 11.84
CA THR A 143 -10.86 -29.00 10.82
C THR A 143 -12.28 -29.21 11.36
N THR A 144 -12.47 -29.76 12.57
CA THR A 144 -13.82 -29.90 13.14
C THR A 144 -14.45 -28.55 13.48
N GLN A 145 -13.69 -27.61 14.06
CA GLN A 145 -14.20 -26.26 14.32
C GLN A 145 -14.47 -25.48 13.02
N ALA A 146 -13.63 -25.61 11.99
CA ALA A 146 -13.85 -24.94 10.70
C ALA A 146 -15.04 -25.52 9.92
N THR A 147 -15.18 -26.84 9.82
CA THR A 147 -16.35 -27.49 9.17
C THR A 147 -17.69 -27.20 9.86
N THR A 148 -17.67 -26.66 11.08
CA THR A 148 -18.85 -26.21 11.83
C THR A 148 -18.96 -24.68 11.95
N HIS A 149 -17.95 -23.91 11.51
CA HIS A 149 -17.95 -22.46 11.57
C HIS A 149 -18.97 -21.88 10.57
N TRP A 150 -19.70 -20.84 11.01
CA TRP A 150 -20.82 -20.25 10.26
C TRP A 150 -20.43 -19.82 8.84
N ALA A 151 -19.25 -19.23 8.68
CA ALA A 151 -18.78 -18.69 7.41
C ALA A 151 -18.56 -19.76 6.31
N PHE A 152 -18.29 -21.00 6.72
CA PHE A 152 -18.09 -22.14 5.81
C PHE A 152 -19.35 -23.01 5.66
N GLN A 153 -20.45 -22.70 6.37
CA GLN A 153 -21.75 -23.34 6.12
C GLN A 153 -22.40 -22.77 4.85
N PRO A 154 -23.10 -23.59 4.04
CA PRO A 154 -23.92 -23.09 2.93
C PRO A 154 -24.88 -21.98 3.38
N VAL A 155 -25.09 -20.97 2.52
CA VAL A 155 -26.01 -19.86 2.79
C VAL A 155 -27.44 -20.37 2.90
N ARG A 156 -28.13 -20.04 3.99
CA ARG A 156 -29.50 -20.50 4.28
C ARG A 156 -30.53 -19.41 3.97
N ASN A 157 -31.71 -19.83 3.49
CA ASN A 157 -32.87 -18.94 3.42
C ASN A 157 -33.60 -19.00 4.78
N HIS A 158 -33.48 -17.96 5.61
CA HIS A 158 -34.21 -17.83 6.86
C HIS A 158 -35.54 -17.11 6.64
N GLU A 159 -36.64 -17.60 7.23
CA GLU A 159 -37.90 -16.86 7.22
C GLU A 159 -37.80 -15.62 8.14
N PRO A 160 -38.26 -14.43 7.71
CA PRO A 160 -38.21 -13.22 8.53
C PRO A 160 -39.04 -13.38 9.84
N PRO A 161 -38.45 -13.18 11.03
CA PRO A 161 -39.06 -13.61 12.28
C PRO A 161 -40.34 -12.86 12.65
N THR A 162 -41.13 -13.47 13.54
CA THR A 162 -42.25 -12.82 14.24
C THR A 162 -41.73 -11.87 15.32
N VAL A 163 -42.29 -10.66 15.37
CA VAL A 163 -41.89 -9.57 16.27
C VAL A 163 -43.14 -8.96 16.92
N ARG A 164 -43.00 -8.39 18.12
CA ARG A 164 -44.09 -7.79 18.89
C ARG A 164 -44.48 -6.42 18.32
N GLU A 165 -43.50 -5.56 18.05
CA GLU A 165 -43.74 -4.19 17.56
C GLU A 165 -43.85 -4.14 16.02
N ALA A 166 -44.66 -5.05 15.46
CA ALA A 166 -44.82 -5.27 14.01
C ALA A 166 -45.28 -4.03 13.21
N ALA A 167 -45.81 -2.99 13.87
CA ALA A 167 -46.15 -1.71 13.24
C ALA A 167 -44.93 -0.85 12.86
N TRP A 168 -43.73 -1.14 13.39
CA TRP A 168 -42.48 -0.46 13.03
C TRP A 168 -41.85 -1.02 11.74
N VAL A 169 -42.17 -2.27 11.39
CA VAL A 169 -41.59 -3.01 10.25
C VAL A 169 -42.03 -2.41 8.91
N ARG A 170 -41.06 -2.03 8.07
CA ARG A 170 -41.28 -1.56 6.68
C ARG A 170 -40.85 -2.60 5.64
N THR A 171 -39.78 -3.33 5.93
CA THR A 171 -39.20 -4.38 5.08
C THR A 171 -38.83 -5.61 5.93
N PRO A 172 -38.55 -6.78 5.34
CA PRO A 172 -38.18 -7.94 6.14
C PRO A 172 -36.85 -7.80 6.89
N VAL A 173 -35.96 -6.87 6.47
CA VAL A 173 -34.73 -6.50 7.21
C VAL A 173 -35.06 -6.09 8.64
N ASP A 174 -36.14 -5.31 8.81
CA ASP A 174 -36.56 -4.76 10.10
C ASP A 174 -36.94 -5.86 11.09
N ARG A 175 -37.44 -7.01 10.61
CA ARG A 175 -37.86 -8.13 11.48
C ARG A 175 -36.66 -8.75 12.18
N PHE A 176 -35.57 -9.01 11.47
CA PHE A 176 -34.37 -9.62 12.06
C PHE A 176 -33.71 -8.71 13.09
N VAL A 177 -33.65 -7.39 12.83
CA VAL A 177 -33.09 -6.42 13.78
C VAL A 177 -34.04 -6.21 14.97
N LEU A 178 -35.34 -5.98 14.73
CA LEU A 178 -36.31 -5.80 15.80
C LEU A 178 -36.44 -7.04 16.71
N ALA A 179 -36.39 -8.26 16.17
CA ALA A 179 -36.37 -9.48 16.97
C ALA A 179 -35.14 -9.54 17.91
N ARG A 180 -33.97 -9.07 17.44
CA ARG A 180 -32.75 -8.99 18.26
C ARG A 180 -32.86 -7.90 19.33
N LEU A 181 -33.45 -6.75 19.02
CA LEU A 181 -33.71 -5.66 19.96
C LEU A 181 -34.73 -6.06 21.04
N GLU A 182 -35.85 -6.69 20.65
CA GLU A 182 -36.89 -7.19 21.57
C GLU A 182 -36.38 -8.27 22.52
N ALA A 183 -35.38 -9.05 22.10
CA ALA A 183 -34.70 -10.04 22.94
C ALA A 183 -33.78 -9.40 23.99
N GLU A 184 -33.07 -8.32 23.64
CA GLU A 184 -32.21 -7.56 24.57
C GLU A 184 -32.96 -6.47 25.36
N GLY A 185 -34.28 -6.36 25.17
CA GLY A 185 -35.12 -5.34 25.81
C GLY A 185 -34.81 -3.91 25.37
N LEU A 186 -34.22 -3.74 24.19
CA LEU A 186 -33.99 -2.46 23.54
C LEU A 186 -35.20 -2.05 22.69
N ARG A 187 -35.29 -0.75 22.37
CA ARG A 187 -36.31 -0.18 21.48
C ARG A 187 -35.62 0.57 20.34
N PRO A 188 -36.11 0.48 19.09
CA PRO A 188 -35.63 1.33 18.01
C PRO A 188 -35.83 2.83 18.31
N SER A 189 -35.03 3.67 17.67
CA SER A 189 -35.24 5.11 17.69
C SER A 189 -36.40 5.53 16.77
N GLN A 190 -36.86 6.76 16.96
CA GLN A 190 -37.79 7.42 16.05
C GLN A 190 -37.22 7.52 14.62
N VAL A 191 -38.11 7.65 13.64
CA VAL A 191 -37.72 7.91 12.25
C VAL A 191 -37.08 9.30 12.15
N ALA A 192 -35.98 9.41 11.40
CA ALA A 192 -35.32 10.68 11.13
C ALA A 192 -36.21 11.64 10.32
N ASP A 193 -36.03 12.95 10.47
CA ASP A 193 -36.78 13.92 9.69
C ASP A 193 -36.38 13.89 8.20
N LYS A 194 -37.23 14.48 7.34
CA LYS A 194 -37.00 14.45 5.89
C LYS A 194 -35.70 15.11 5.43
N ARG A 195 -35.18 16.16 6.11
CA ARG A 195 -33.90 16.79 5.72
C ARG A 195 -32.72 15.88 6.05
N THR A 196 -32.74 15.29 7.24
CA THR A 196 -31.76 14.28 7.67
C THR A 196 -31.76 13.07 6.72
N LEU A 197 -32.94 12.51 6.41
CA LEU A 197 -33.07 11.36 5.49
C LEU A 197 -32.54 11.62 4.08
N ILE A 198 -32.77 12.80 3.47
CA ILE A 198 -32.22 13.11 2.14
C ILE A 198 -30.73 13.42 2.20
N ARG A 199 -30.23 14.10 3.24
CA ARG A 199 -28.78 14.34 3.38
C ARG A 199 -28.04 13.00 3.47
N ARG A 200 -28.46 12.11 4.37
CA ARG A 200 -27.92 10.75 4.53
C ARG A 200 -27.94 9.95 3.23
N ALA A 201 -29.11 9.76 2.64
CA ALA A 201 -29.27 8.94 1.44
C ALA A 201 -28.47 9.48 0.23
N THR A 202 -28.34 10.82 0.11
CA THR A 202 -27.58 11.42 -1.01
C THR A 202 -26.08 11.23 -0.84
N TYR A 203 -25.52 11.40 0.37
CA TYR A 203 -24.12 11.09 0.63
C TYR A 203 -23.82 9.60 0.44
N ASP A 204 -24.58 8.72 1.08
CA ASP A 204 -24.32 7.26 1.04
C ASP A 204 -24.44 6.67 -0.37
N LEU A 205 -25.27 7.25 -1.25
CA LEU A 205 -25.37 6.81 -2.63
C LEU A 205 -24.49 7.57 -3.62
N THR A 206 -24.16 8.85 -3.42
CA THR A 206 -23.51 9.67 -4.47
C THR A 206 -22.21 10.37 -4.04
N GLY A 207 -21.91 10.37 -2.74
CA GLY A 207 -20.77 11.04 -2.14
C GLY A 207 -20.86 12.58 -2.16
N LEU A 208 -22.06 13.14 -2.28
CA LEU A 208 -22.33 14.56 -2.43
C LEU A 208 -23.48 15.03 -1.52
N PRO A 209 -23.51 16.31 -1.12
CA PRO A 209 -24.70 16.91 -0.52
C PRO A 209 -25.83 17.02 -1.56
N PRO A 210 -27.11 16.90 -1.15
CA PRO A 210 -28.23 17.24 -2.01
C PRO A 210 -28.26 18.76 -2.27
N THR A 211 -28.79 19.19 -3.41
CA THR A 211 -29.02 20.63 -3.63
C THR A 211 -30.19 21.12 -2.75
N PRO A 212 -30.22 22.42 -2.37
CA PRO A 212 -31.33 22.96 -1.59
C PRO A 212 -32.71 22.79 -2.27
N ALA A 213 -32.74 22.76 -3.61
CA ALA A 213 -33.97 22.52 -4.37
C ALA A 213 -34.49 21.07 -4.22
N GLU A 214 -33.60 20.07 -4.22
CA GLU A 214 -33.97 18.67 -3.97
C GLU A 214 -34.45 18.45 -2.54
N VAL A 215 -33.84 19.10 -1.56
CA VAL A 215 -34.29 19.03 -0.16
C VAL A 215 -35.68 19.64 -0.01
N GLU A 216 -35.94 20.83 -0.57
CA GLU A 216 -37.28 21.42 -0.53
C GLU A 216 -38.32 20.59 -1.27
N ALA A 217 -37.97 19.99 -2.42
CA ALA A 217 -38.88 19.11 -3.16
C ALA A 217 -39.24 17.85 -2.35
N PHE A 218 -38.24 17.18 -1.75
CA PHE A 218 -38.49 15.98 -0.94
C PHE A 218 -39.23 16.28 0.37
N VAL A 219 -38.90 17.39 1.05
CA VAL A 219 -39.60 17.81 2.28
C VAL A 219 -41.10 18.00 2.02
N ARG A 220 -41.47 18.58 0.86
CA ARG A 220 -42.87 18.85 0.46
C ARG A 220 -43.59 17.66 -0.17
N ASP A 221 -42.90 16.60 -0.55
CA ASP A 221 -43.52 15.38 -1.10
C ASP A 221 -44.12 14.54 0.05
N GLU A 222 -45.42 14.70 0.30
CA GLU A 222 -46.17 13.99 1.35
C GLU A 222 -46.61 12.58 0.94
N SER A 223 -46.31 12.13 -0.28
CA SER A 223 -46.77 10.81 -0.73
C SER A 223 -46.05 9.66 0.00
N PRO A 224 -46.71 8.52 0.27
CA PRO A 224 -46.11 7.40 1.00
C PRO A 224 -44.92 6.75 0.29
N THR A 225 -44.75 7.03 -1.02
CA THR A 225 -43.65 6.54 -1.85
C THR A 225 -42.57 7.60 -2.14
N ALA A 226 -42.65 8.80 -1.54
CA ALA A 226 -41.68 9.88 -1.70
C ALA A 226 -40.23 9.41 -1.48
N TYR A 227 -39.98 8.71 -0.37
CA TYR A 227 -38.64 8.23 -0.02
C TYR A 227 -38.16 7.11 -0.96
N ALA A 228 -39.05 6.22 -1.41
CA ALA A 228 -38.70 5.21 -2.40
C ALA A 228 -38.27 5.86 -3.73
N ARG A 229 -39.03 6.85 -4.23
CA ARG A 229 -38.64 7.61 -5.42
C ARG A 229 -37.32 8.37 -5.25
N LEU A 230 -37.01 8.85 -4.03
CA LEU A 230 -35.71 9.45 -3.74
C LEU A 230 -34.58 8.42 -3.90
N ILE A 231 -34.70 7.24 -3.29
CA ILE A 231 -33.69 6.17 -3.40
C ILE A 231 -33.56 5.71 -4.86
N ASP A 232 -34.66 5.49 -5.57
CA ASP A 232 -34.66 5.08 -6.99
C ASP A 232 -33.96 6.11 -7.88
N ARG A 233 -34.21 7.41 -7.65
CA ARG A 233 -33.55 8.53 -8.35
C ARG A 233 -32.05 8.60 -8.07
N LEU A 234 -31.62 8.33 -6.83
CA LEU A 234 -30.22 8.35 -6.44
C LEU A 234 -29.46 7.13 -6.99
N LEU A 235 -30.07 5.94 -7.00
CA LEU A 235 -29.52 4.73 -7.62
C LEU A 235 -29.46 4.82 -9.16
N ALA A 236 -30.34 5.60 -9.78
CA ALA A 236 -30.28 5.93 -11.20
C ALA A 236 -29.24 7.00 -11.56
N SER A 237 -28.69 7.72 -10.58
CA SER A 237 -27.70 8.77 -10.80
C SER A 237 -26.34 8.17 -11.18
N PRO A 238 -25.62 8.69 -12.20
CA PRO A 238 -24.27 8.21 -12.52
C PRO A 238 -23.24 8.54 -11.43
N ARG A 239 -23.61 9.38 -10.45
CA ARG A 239 -22.81 9.62 -9.24
C ARG A 239 -22.73 8.38 -8.33
N TYR A 240 -23.62 7.41 -8.50
CA TYR A 240 -23.63 6.15 -7.74
C TYR A 240 -22.35 5.35 -7.92
N GLY A 241 -21.97 5.10 -9.17
CA GLY A 241 -20.74 4.39 -9.50
C GLY A 241 -19.47 5.15 -9.10
N GLU A 242 -19.51 6.49 -9.01
CA GLU A 242 -18.38 7.29 -8.52
C GLU A 242 -18.14 7.04 -7.02
N GLN A 243 -19.19 7.04 -6.19
CA GLN A 243 -19.11 6.77 -4.75
C GLN A 243 -18.76 5.31 -4.48
N TRP A 244 -19.60 4.38 -4.94
CA TRP A 244 -19.43 2.95 -4.65
C TRP A 244 -18.21 2.34 -5.36
N GLY A 245 -17.80 2.95 -6.49
CA GLY A 245 -16.52 2.64 -7.13
C GLY A 245 -15.34 2.96 -6.24
N ARG A 246 -15.34 4.08 -5.50
CA ARG A 246 -14.25 4.45 -4.58
C ARG A 246 -14.04 3.39 -3.49
N HIS A 247 -15.12 2.85 -2.92
CA HIS A 247 -15.05 1.76 -1.95
C HIS A 247 -14.45 0.47 -2.57
N TRP A 248 -14.82 0.12 -3.79
CA TRP A 248 -14.20 -1.02 -4.49
C TRP A 248 -12.71 -0.77 -4.83
N LEU A 249 -12.34 0.46 -5.15
CA LEU A 249 -10.96 0.83 -5.51
C LEU A 249 -10.00 0.80 -4.32
N ASP A 250 -10.51 0.98 -3.08
CA ASP A 250 -9.77 0.75 -1.84
C ASP A 250 -9.50 -0.76 -1.63
N VAL A 251 -10.52 -1.60 -1.85
CA VAL A 251 -10.40 -3.07 -1.88
C VAL A 251 -9.46 -3.55 -2.99
N ALA A 252 -9.44 -2.87 -4.14
CA ALA A 252 -8.61 -3.20 -5.29
C ALA A 252 -7.19 -2.61 -5.23
N ARG A 253 -6.78 -1.96 -4.12
CA ARG A 253 -5.46 -1.32 -3.92
C ARG A 253 -5.05 -0.39 -5.08
N TYR A 254 -6.00 0.43 -5.53
CA TYR A 254 -5.85 1.29 -6.71
C TYR A 254 -4.77 2.36 -6.54
N SER A 255 -3.89 2.47 -7.54
CA SER A 255 -3.05 3.66 -7.75
C SER A 255 -2.70 3.81 -9.23
N ASP A 256 -2.54 5.04 -9.69
CA ASP A 256 -2.10 5.38 -11.05
C ASP A 256 -0.59 5.15 -11.26
N ALA A 257 0.17 4.84 -10.20
CA ALA A 257 1.61 4.58 -10.24
C ALA A 257 1.94 3.12 -9.87
N LYS A 258 3.07 2.61 -10.37
CA LYS A 258 3.63 1.28 -10.02
C LYS A 258 4.22 1.22 -8.61
N GLY A 259 4.51 2.40 -8.02
CA GLY A 259 5.42 2.56 -6.89
C GLY A 259 6.87 2.60 -7.34
N TYR A 260 7.81 2.40 -6.41
CA TYR A 260 9.24 2.34 -6.71
C TYR A 260 9.56 1.21 -7.71
N VAL A 261 10.16 1.60 -8.84
CA VAL A 261 10.62 0.75 -9.94
C VAL A 261 12.07 1.09 -10.29
N TYR A 262 12.79 0.19 -10.94
CA TYR A 262 14.11 0.53 -11.48
C TYR A 262 14.01 1.64 -12.52
N ALA A 263 15.02 2.53 -12.58
CA ALA A 263 15.03 3.75 -13.40
C ALA A 263 14.94 3.55 -14.93
N ARG A 264 14.77 2.31 -15.39
CA ARG A 264 14.52 1.92 -16.79
C ARG A 264 13.03 1.77 -17.13
N GLU A 265 12.15 1.61 -16.14
CA GLU A 265 10.69 1.56 -16.35
C GLU A 265 10.04 2.95 -16.40
N GLU A 266 8.91 3.07 -17.11
CA GLU A 266 7.97 4.16 -16.84
C GLU A 266 7.22 3.90 -15.52
N ARG A 267 7.03 4.94 -14.71
CA ARG A 267 6.58 4.87 -13.31
C ARG A 267 5.05 4.86 -13.17
N PHE A 268 4.35 5.51 -14.10
CA PHE A 268 2.89 5.53 -14.14
C PHE A 268 2.30 4.37 -14.95
N TRP A 269 1.11 3.94 -14.57
CA TRP A 269 0.34 2.94 -15.29
C TRP A 269 -0.41 3.56 -16.46
N VAL A 270 -0.23 3.00 -17.65
CA VAL A 270 -1.01 3.36 -18.85
C VAL A 270 -2.52 3.14 -18.65
N HIS A 271 -2.90 2.08 -17.92
CA HIS A 271 -4.26 1.53 -17.89
C HIS A 271 -5.07 1.80 -16.61
N ALA A 272 -4.49 2.42 -15.57
CA ALA A 272 -5.15 2.56 -14.27
C ALA A 272 -6.51 3.26 -14.36
N TRP A 273 -6.54 4.45 -14.97
CA TRP A 273 -7.76 5.24 -15.15
C TRP A 273 -8.85 4.50 -15.93
N ALA A 274 -8.49 3.63 -16.88
CA ALA A 274 -9.44 2.83 -17.65
C ALA A 274 -10.10 1.73 -16.80
N TYR A 275 -9.36 1.11 -15.87
CA TYR A 275 -9.94 0.19 -14.87
C TYR A 275 -10.88 0.92 -13.91
N ARG A 276 -10.46 2.08 -13.38
CA ARG A 276 -11.30 2.92 -12.51
C ARG A 276 -12.62 3.28 -13.19
N ASP A 277 -12.55 3.73 -14.44
CA ASP A 277 -13.74 4.12 -15.21
C ASP A 277 -14.60 2.92 -15.63
N TRP A 278 -14.01 1.73 -15.74
CA TRP A 278 -14.75 0.47 -15.89
C TRP A 278 -15.50 0.10 -14.60
N VAL A 279 -14.88 0.20 -13.42
CA VAL A 279 -15.55 -0.05 -12.12
C VAL A 279 -16.75 0.89 -11.94
N ILE A 280 -16.54 2.20 -12.14
CA ILE A 280 -17.59 3.22 -12.05
C ILE A 280 -18.75 2.89 -13.01
N ARG A 281 -18.43 2.54 -14.26
CA ARG A 281 -19.42 2.19 -15.29
C ARG A 281 -20.18 0.89 -14.97
N ALA A 282 -19.50 -0.15 -14.53
CA ALA A 282 -20.11 -1.44 -14.19
C ALA A 282 -21.12 -1.31 -13.04
N LEU A 283 -20.79 -0.53 -12.02
CA LEU A 283 -21.71 -0.21 -10.91
C LEU A 283 -22.88 0.67 -11.40
N ASN A 284 -22.62 1.70 -12.20
CA ASN A 284 -23.68 2.53 -12.79
C ASN A 284 -24.65 1.72 -13.67
N GLN A 285 -24.17 0.67 -14.34
CA GLN A 285 -24.96 -0.27 -15.14
C GLN A 285 -25.65 -1.37 -14.30
N ASP A 286 -25.42 -1.42 -12.99
CA ASP A 286 -25.86 -2.50 -12.08
C ASP A 286 -25.46 -3.89 -12.59
N MET A 287 -24.21 -4.01 -13.05
CA MET A 287 -23.64 -5.28 -13.50
C MET A 287 -23.74 -6.33 -12.38
N PRO A 288 -24.33 -7.51 -12.64
CA PRO A 288 -24.35 -8.62 -11.68
C PRO A 288 -22.98 -8.87 -11.06
N TYR A 289 -22.92 -8.89 -9.73
CA TYR A 289 -21.64 -8.93 -9.00
C TYR A 289 -20.81 -10.19 -9.30
N ASP A 290 -21.45 -11.32 -9.61
CA ASP A 290 -20.80 -12.53 -10.13
C ASP A 290 -20.10 -12.26 -11.48
N ARG A 291 -20.77 -11.62 -12.44
CA ARG A 291 -20.17 -11.23 -13.73
C ARG A 291 -19.05 -10.21 -13.53
N PHE A 292 -19.24 -9.24 -12.64
CA PHE A 292 -18.23 -8.24 -12.28
C PHE A 292 -16.94 -8.90 -11.75
N LEU A 293 -17.03 -9.79 -10.76
CA LEU A 293 -15.86 -10.54 -10.28
C LEU A 293 -15.25 -11.44 -11.36
N THR A 294 -16.08 -12.12 -12.16
CA THR A 294 -15.60 -13.00 -13.25
C THR A 294 -14.77 -12.23 -14.27
N LEU A 295 -15.20 -11.03 -14.66
CA LEU A 295 -14.45 -10.17 -15.59
C LEU A 295 -13.10 -9.70 -15.00
N GLN A 296 -13.06 -9.34 -13.71
CA GLN A 296 -11.80 -8.92 -13.07
C GLN A 296 -10.76 -10.05 -12.98
N LEU A 297 -11.18 -11.31 -13.08
CA LEU A 297 -10.28 -12.47 -13.09
C LEU A 297 -9.93 -12.93 -14.51
N ALA A 298 -10.90 -12.96 -15.43
CA ALA A 298 -10.83 -13.74 -16.67
C ALA A 298 -11.48 -13.08 -17.91
N ALA A 299 -11.55 -11.74 -18.00
CA ALA A 299 -12.21 -11.05 -19.14
C ALA A 299 -11.62 -11.37 -20.53
N ASP A 300 -10.37 -11.79 -20.64
CA ASP A 300 -9.77 -12.30 -21.89
C ASP A 300 -10.35 -13.66 -22.30
N GLN A 301 -10.74 -14.48 -21.32
CA GLN A 301 -11.30 -15.82 -21.53
C GLN A 301 -12.84 -15.78 -21.69
N VAL A 302 -13.54 -14.95 -20.91
CA VAL A 302 -15.02 -14.89 -20.87
C VAL A 302 -15.63 -13.69 -21.61
N ALA A 303 -14.80 -12.82 -22.19
CA ALA A 303 -15.20 -11.65 -22.97
C ALA A 303 -14.14 -11.20 -24.01
N PRO A 304 -13.44 -12.10 -24.76
CA PRO A 304 -12.32 -11.72 -25.65
C PRO A 304 -12.67 -10.67 -26.71
N ASN A 305 -13.94 -10.63 -27.14
CA ASN A 305 -14.45 -9.71 -28.17
C ASN A 305 -15.05 -8.41 -27.60
N ASP A 306 -14.89 -8.15 -26.30
CA ASP A 306 -15.33 -6.95 -25.59
C ASP A 306 -14.08 -6.20 -25.07
N PRO A 307 -13.56 -5.21 -25.83
CA PRO A 307 -12.42 -4.41 -25.38
C PRO A 307 -12.71 -3.61 -24.08
N PRO A 308 -13.87 -2.94 -23.92
CA PRO A 308 -14.25 -2.34 -22.63
C PRO A 308 -14.17 -3.27 -21.43
N ALA A 309 -14.50 -4.56 -21.56
CA ALA A 309 -14.39 -5.54 -20.48
C ALA A 309 -12.94 -5.88 -20.10
N GLN A 310 -11.96 -5.75 -21.01
CA GLN A 310 -10.55 -6.04 -20.73
C GLN A 310 -9.97 -5.15 -19.62
N ALA A 311 -10.53 -3.95 -19.44
CA ALA A 311 -10.15 -3.04 -18.35
C ALA A 311 -10.33 -3.67 -16.96
N ALA A 312 -11.28 -4.60 -16.78
CA ALA A 312 -11.61 -5.23 -15.50
C ALA A 312 -10.41 -5.89 -14.81
N MET A 313 -9.49 -6.49 -15.58
CA MET A 313 -8.30 -7.16 -15.04
C MET A 313 -7.26 -6.22 -14.43
N GLY A 314 -7.49 -4.90 -14.42
CA GLY A 314 -6.76 -3.96 -13.55
C GLY A 314 -6.70 -4.40 -12.08
N TYR A 315 -7.71 -5.12 -11.59
CA TYR A 315 -7.71 -5.76 -10.26
C TYR A 315 -6.49 -6.67 -10.00
N LEU A 316 -6.01 -7.38 -11.04
CA LEU A 316 -4.85 -8.29 -11.00
C LEU A 316 -3.54 -7.65 -11.50
N THR A 317 -3.61 -6.49 -12.17
CA THR A 317 -2.45 -5.87 -12.84
C THR A 317 -2.08 -4.46 -12.35
N LEU A 318 -2.83 -3.88 -11.40
CA LEU A 318 -2.52 -2.59 -10.76
C LEU A 318 -1.96 -2.72 -9.32
N GLY A 319 -1.57 -3.94 -8.92
CA GLY A 319 -0.83 -4.18 -7.68
C GLY A 319 0.54 -3.46 -7.67
N ARG A 320 1.24 -3.51 -6.54
CA ARG A 320 2.60 -2.95 -6.43
C ARG A 320 3.56 -3.79 -7.28
N ARG A 321 4.58 -3.16 -7.89
CA ARG A 321 5.53 -3.88 -8.77
C ARG A 321 6.66 -4.65 -8.10
N PHE A 322 6.93 -4.43 -6.81
CA PHE A 322 7.96 -5.14 -6.03
C PHE A 322 9.32 -5.29 -6.75
N LEU A 323 9.79 -4.25 -7.47
CA LEU A 323 11.02 -4.30 -8.30
C LEU A 323 11.06 -5.45 -9.34
N GLY A 324 9.90 -5.94 -9.79
CA GLY A 324 9.79 -7.05 -10.73
C GLY A 324 9.80 -8.44 -10.09
N VAL A 325 9.89 -8.55 -8.76
CA VAL A 325 9.92 -9.84 -8.05
C VAL A 325 8.60 -10.60 -8.24
N SER A 326 8.61 -11.53 -9.18
CA SER A 326 7.41 -12.27 -9.61
C SER A 326 6.74 -13.07 -8.49
N HIS A 327 7.50 -13.53 -7.49
CA HIS A 327 6.95 -14.23 -6.33
C HIS A 327 6.01 -13.34 -5.50
N ASP A 328 6.39 -12.09 -5.28
CA ASP A 328 5.61 -11.13 -4.47
C ASP A 328 4.46 -10.52 -5.27
N ILE A 329 4.62 -10.35 -6.59
CA ILE A 329 3.51 -9.99 -7.51
C ILE A 329 2.44 -11.10 -7.52
N ILE A 330 2.82 -12.38 -7.41
CA ILE A 330 1.84 -13.48 -7.32
C ILE A 330 1.20 -13.54 -5.93
N ASP A 331 1.95 -13.34 -4.85
CA ASP A 331 1.41 -13.28 -3.49
C ASP A 331 0.36 -12.16 -3.36
N ASP A 332 0.66 -10.95 -3.85
CA ASP A 332 -0.27 -9.81 -3.94
C ASP A 332 -1.56 -10.11 -4.75
N ARG A 333 -1.48 -10.98 -5.78
CA ARG A 333 -2.65 -11.45 -6.54
C ARG A 333 -3.49 -12.47 -5.77
N ILE A 334 -2.85 -13.40 -5.06
CA ILE A 334 -3.56 -14.37 -4.19
C ILE A 334 -4.24 -13.62 -3.05
N ASP A 335 -3.51 -12.71 -2.41
CA ASP A 335 -3.95 -11.89 -1.29
C ASP A 335 -5.19 -11.05 -1.65
N VAL A 336 -5.13 -10.28 -2.74
CA VAL A 336 -6.29 -9.44 -3.13
C VAL A 336 -7.49 -10.29 -3.52
N VAL A 337 -7.30 -11.44 -4.16
CA VAL A 337 -8.43 -12.31 -4.56
C VAL A 337 -9.05 -13.00 -3.35
N THR A 338 -8.25 -13.52 -2.43
CA THR A 338 -8.77 -14.23 -1.24
C THR A 338 -9.37 -13.25 -0.24
N ARG A 339 -8.70 -12.14 0.11
CA ARG A 339 -9.28 -11.12 1.00
C ARG A 339 -10.42 -10.34 0.33
N GLY A 340 -10.26 -9.97 -0.94
CA GLY A 340 -11.22 -9.17 -1.69
C GLY A 340 -12.48 -9.91 -2.14
N MET A 341 -12.39 -11.15 -2.64
CA MET A 341 -13.55 -11.88 -3.18
C MET A 341 -14.11 -12.97 -2.26
N LEU A 342 -13.30 -13.51 -1.34
CA LEU A 342 -13.69 -14.57 -0.40
C LEU A 342 -13.68 -14.11 1.06
N GLY A 343 -13.07 -12.96 1.38
CA GLY A 343 -12.88 -12.56 2.77
C GLY A 343 -12.03 -13.53 3.58
N LEU A 344 -10.99 -14.14 2.98
CA LEU A 344 -10.06 -15.04 3.67
C LEU A 344 -8.62 -14.56 3.53
N SER A 345 -7.85 -14.66 4.62
CA SER A 345 -6.42 -14.40 4.64
C SER A 345 -5.63 -15.66 4.25
N ALA A 346 -5.28 -15.81 2.96
CA ALA A 346 -4.51 -16.98 2.49
C ALA A 346 -2.99 -16.81 2.60
N SER A 347 -2.47 -15.58 2.64
CA SER A 347 -1.07 -15.25 2.38
C SER A 347 -0.09 -15.80 3.43
N CYS A 348 -0.52 -16.05 4.67
CA CYS A 348 0.34 -16.76 5.64
C CYS A 348 0.61 -18.23 5.26
N ALA A 349 -0.26 -18.85 4.45
CA ALA A 349 -0.03 -20.18 3.88
C ALA A 349 1.09 -20.23 2.81
N ARG A 350 1.70 -19.08 2.46
CA ARG A 350 2.95 -19.01 1.69
C ARG A 350 4.12 -19.74 2.37
N CYS A 351 4.15 -19.76 3.71
CA CYS A 351 5.32 -20.21 4.47
C CYS A 351 5.08 -21.48 5.31
N HIS A 352 3.87 -21.66 5.83
CA HIS A 352 3.46 -22.80 6.64
C HIS A 352 1.92 -22.89 6.60
N ASP A 353 1.33 -24.04 6.91
CA ASP A 353 -0.13 -24.17 6.95
C ASP A 353 -0.76 -23.07 7.82
N HIS A 354 -1.89 -22.51 7.36
CA HIS A 354 -2.42 -21.26 7.92
C HIS A 354 -2.67 -21.37 9.43
N LYS A 355 -2.34 -20.31 10.18
CA LYS A 355 -2.18 -20.37 11.65
C LYS A 355 -3.49 -20.71 12.39
N PHE A 356 -4.65 -20.49 11.78
CA PHE A 356 -5.96 -20.61 12.41
C PHE A 356 -6.99 -21.28 11.48
N ASP A 357 -7.10 -20.79 10.25
CA ASP A 357 -7.95 -21.39 9.21
C ASP A 357 -7.34 -22.67 8.62
N PRO A 358 -8.16 -23.63 8.16
CA PRO A 358 -7.70 -24.85 7.51
C PRO A 358 -7.34 -24.58 6.03
N ILE A 359 -6.35 -23.71 5.81
CA ILE A 359 -5.76 -23.46 4.48
C ILE A 359 -4.33 -24.04 4.50
N PRO A 360 -4.13 -25.25 3.96
CA PRO A 360 -2.80 -25.85 3.82
C PRO A 360 -1.87 -24.98 2.97
N THR A 361 -0.56 -25.17 3.16
CA THR A 361 0.49 -24.63 2.30
C THR A 361 0.22 -25.00 0.82
N ASP A 362 -0.17 -26.26 0.59
CA ASP A 362 -0.54 -26.81 -0.71
C ASP A 362 -1.70 -26.05 -1.40
N ASP A 363 -2.63 -25.49 -0.65
CA ASP A 363 -3.78 -24.73 -1.18
C ASP A 363 -3.35 -23.32 -1.64
N TYR A 364 -2.48 -22.65 -0.90
CA TYR A 364 -1.84 -21.42 -1.37
C TYR A 364 -1.03 -21.69 -2.64
N TYR A 365 -0.26 -22.78 -2.67
CA TYR A 365 0.53 -23.12 -3.87
C TYR A 365 -0.34 -23.58 -5.06
N SER A 366 -1.52 -24.14 -4.80
CA SER A 366 -2.53 -24.43 -5.83
C SER A 366 -2.98 -23.15 -6.55
N LEU A 367 -3.23 -22.06 -5.81
CA LEU A 367 -3.56 -20.74 -6.37
C LEU A 367 -2.34 -20.05 -7.01
N TYR A 368 -1.16 -20.16 -6.40
CA TYR A 368 0.10 -19.66 -6.95
C TYR A 368 0.40 -20.24 -8.35
N GLY A 369 0.09 -21.53 -8.57
CA GLY A 369 0.24 -22.18 -9.87
C GLY A 369 -0.63 -21.57 -10.97
N ILE A 370 -1.80 -21.03 -10.63
CA ILE A 370 -2.72 -20.37 -11.58
C ILE A 370 -2.07 -19.07 -12.08
N PHE A 371 -1.67 -18.19 -11.17
CA PHE A 371 -1.04 -16.92 -11.53
C PHE A 371 0.38 -17.08 -12.11
N ARG A 372 1.13 -18.13 -11.72
CA ARG A 372 2.39 -18.52 -12.39
C ARG A 372 2.16 -19.03 -13.81
N SER A 373 1.00 -19.62 -14.11
CA SER A 373 0.61 -20.05 -15.45
C SER A 373 0.12 -18.91 -16.35
N CYS A 374 0.38 -17.65 -15.97
CA CYS A 374 -0.04 -16.46 -16.72
C CYS A 374 1.15 -15.54 -17.06
N SER A 375 0.98 -14.71 -18.07
CA SER A 375 1.82 -13.56 -18.42
C SER A 375 0.96 -12.31 -18.63
N GLU A 376 1.55 -11.11 -18.57
CA GLU A 376 0.80 -9.86 -18.83
C GLU A 376 0.82 -9.50 -20.32
N ARG A 377 -0.19 -8.78 -20.80
CA ARG A 377 -0.21 -8.19 -22.14
C ARG A 377 -0.97 -6.87 -22.14
N GLN A 378 -0.45 -5.86 -22.84
CA GLN A 378 -1.17 -4.61 -23.07
C GLN A 378 -2.11 -4.78 -24.29
N VAL A 379 -3.37 -4.36 -24.15
CA VAL A 379 -4.40 -4.43 -25.21
C VAL A 379 -5.28 -3.17 -25.19
N PRO A 380 -5.95 -2.80 -26.31
CA PRO A 380 -6.95 -1.74 -26.30
C PRO A 380 -8.13 -2.07 -25.37
N ALA A 381 -8.62 -1.08 -24.64
CA ALA A 381 -9.77 -1.19 -23.72
C ALA A 381 -11.02 -0.42 -24.21
N GLY A 382 -11.09 -0.17 -25.52
CA GLY A 382 -12.15 0.64 -26.13
C GLY A 382 -12.01 2.13 -25.81
N GLY A 383 -13.15 2.79 -25.56
CA GLY A 383 -13.21 4.24 -25.36
C GLY A 383 -13.24 5.06 -26.66
N PRO A 384 -13.32 6.40 -26.54
CA PRO A 384 -13.40 7.29 -27.70
C PRO A 384 -12.05 7.41 -28.42
N ALA A 385 -11.87 6.62 -29.47
CA ALA A 385 -10.71 6.75 -30.35
C ALA A 385 -10.66 8.15 -31.00
N PRO A 386 -9.46 8.78 -31.11
CA PRO A 386 -9.31 10.04 -31.82
C PRO A 386 -9.69 9.89 -33.30
N LYS A 387 -10.35 10.91 -33.86
CA LYS A 387 -10.87 10.90 -35.24
C LYS A 387 -10.09 11.86 -36.14
N GLY A 388 -10.03 11.57 -37.44
CA GLY A 388 -9.33 12.39 -38.42
C GLY A 388 -7.81 12.44 -38.19
N ALA A 389 -7.17 13.49 -38.72
CA ALA A 389 -5.71 13.57 -38.85
C ALA A 389 -4.94 13.44 -37.52
N GLU A 390 -5.44 14.00 -36.40
CA GLU A 390 -4.80 13.84 -35.08
C GLU A 390 -4.81 12.37 -34.64
N GLY A 391 -5.93 11.66 -34.85
CA GLY A 391 -6.06 10.25 -34.49
C GLY A 391 -5.22 9.32 -35.34
N GLU A 392 -5.16 9.57 -36.64
CA GLU A 392 -4.25 8.85 -37.51
C GLU A 392 -2.77 9.12 -37.15
N ALA A 393 -2.41 10.36 -36.82
CA ALA A 393 -1.05 10.71 -36.41
C ALA A 393 -0.68 10.02 -35.09
N PHE A 394 -1.59 10.00 -34.11
CA PHE A 394 -1.43 9.26 -32.86
C PHE A 394 -1.26 7.76 -33.11
N ALA A 395 -2.10 7.15 -33.95
CA ALA A 395 -2.06 5.73 -34.27
C ALA A 395 -0.77 5.34 -35.03
N ARG A 396 -0.36 6.14 -36.04
CA ARG A 396 0.92 5.95 -36.75
C ARG A 396 2.11 6.06 -35.80
N GLY A 397 2.15 7.08 -34.96
CA GLY A 397 3.23 7.29 -33.98
C GLY A 397 3.31 6.22 -32.89
N LEU A 398 2.17 5.62 -32.51
CA LEU A 398 2.13 4.46 -31.62
C LEU A 398 2.64 3.20 -32.33
N ALA A 399 2.12 2.90 -33.53
CA ALA A 399 2.49 1.72 -34.30
C ALA A 399 3.99 1.70 -34.63
N GLU A 400 4.60 2.85 -34.92
CA GLU A 400 6.04 3.00 -35.13
C GLU A 400 6.85 2.60 -33.89
N ARG A 401 6.43 3.04 -32.70
CA ARG A 401 7.09 2.73 -31.41
C ARG A 401 6.90 1.28 -31.01
N GLN A 402 5.68 0.77 -31.14
CA GLN A 402 5.36 -0.62 -30.87
C GLN A 402 6.17 -1.54 -31.79
N LYS A 403 6.22 -1.27 -33.10
CA LYS A 403 7.04 -2.08 -34.03
C LYS A 403 8.52 -2.05 -33.66
N LYS A 404 9.09 -0.91 -33.27
CA LYS A 404 10.49 -0.82 -32.81
C LYS A 404 10.75 -1.68 -31.57
N LEU A 405 9.83 -1.68 -30.61
CA LEU A 405 9.87 -2.53 -29.42
C LEU A 405 9.77 -4.02 -29.79
N ASP A 406 8.78 -4.39 -30.60
CA ASP A 406 8.51 -5.76 -31.02
C ASP A 406 9.67 -6.35 -31.84
N ASP A 407 10.19 -5.59 -32.82
CA ASP A 407 11.36 -5.95 -33.64
C ASP A 407 12.59 -6.19 -32.75
N ALA A 408 12.87 -5.30 -31.80
CA ALA A 408 14.01 -5.41 -30.90
C ALA A 408 13.87 -6.60 -29.94
N LEU A 409 12.69 -6.79 -29.36
CA LEU A 409 12.41 -7.91 -28.46
C LEU A 409 12.48 -9.25 -29.21
N ALA A 410 11.91 -9.34 -30.41
CA ALA A 410 12.01 -10.53 -31.26
C ALA A 410 13.46 -10.82 -31.66
N LEU A 411 14.24 -9.82 -32.05
CA LEU A 411 15.67 -9.96 -32.36
C LEU A 411 16.44 -10.53 -31.16
N ARG A 412 16.33 -9.93 -29.96
CA ARG A 412 17.08 -10.39 -28.79
C ARG A 412 16.64 -11.75 -28.28
N ARG A 413 15.34 -12.09 -28.34
CA ARG A 413 14.84 -13.45 -28.08
C ARG A 413 15.40 -14.48 -29.06
N ASN A 414 15.48 -14.12 -30.34
CA ASN A 414 16.01 -14.98 -31.40
C ASN A 414 17.52 -15.21 -31.26
N GLU A 415 18.29 -14.17 -30.97
CA GLU A 415 19.73 -14.25 -30.69
C GLU A 415 20.03 -15.10 -29.45
N ALA A 416 19.32 -14.87 -28.34
CA ALA A 416 19.47 -15.66 -27.12
C ALA A 416 19.07 -17.13 -27.34
N SER A 417 18.01 -17.39 -28.10
CA SER A 417 17.60 -18.76 -28.46
C SER A 417 18.60 -19.44 -29.41
N ALA A 418 19.20 -18.69 -30.35
CA ALA A 418 20.25 -19.20 -31.22
C ALA A 418 21.53 -19.53 -30.42
N ARG A 419 21.94 -18.66 -29.49
CA ARG A 419 23.02 -18.90 -28.52
C ARG A 419 22.73 -20.10 -27.63
N ALA A 420 21.49 -20.30 -27.21
CA ALA A 420 21.07 -21.46 -26.43
C ALA A 420 21.14 -22.78 -27.21
N ARG A 421 20.76 -22.77 -28.50
CA ARG A 421 20.87 -23.94 -29.41
C ARG A 421 22.33 -24.23 -29.82
N ALA A 422 23.14 -23.20 -30.05
CA ALA A 422 24.53 -23.36 -30.48
C ALA A 422 25.46 -23.93 -29.39
N ARG A 423 25.08 -23.82 -28.11
CA ARG A 423 25.93 -24.13 -26.96
C ARG A 423 25.31 -25.15 -25.99
N VAL A 424 24.49 -26.08 -26.50
CA VAL A 424 23.83 -27.12 -25.67
C VAL A 424 24.80 -27.93 -24.83
N GLY A 425 26.01 -28.22 -25.33
CA GLY A 425 27.07 -28.89 -24.55
C GLY A 425 27.37 -28.16 -23.24
N ASP A 426 27.53 -26.83 -23.29
CA ASP A 426 27.83 -25.98 -22.14
C ASP A 426 26.68 -25.97 -21.12
N TYR A 427 25.42 -25.91 -21.56
CA TYR A 427 24.25 -25.92 -20.67
C TYR A 427 23.99 -27.29 -20.03
N LEU A 428 24.38 -28.38 -20.71
CA LEU A 428 24.40 -29.73 -20.14
C LEU A 428 25.57 -29.89 -19.17
N GLU A 429 26.76 -29.38 -19.48
CA GLU A 429 27.91 -29.43 -18.57
C GLU A 429 27.67 -28.59 -17.29
N ALA A 430 26.95 -27.47 -17.41
CA ALA A 430 26.49 -26.66 -16.27
C ALA A 430 25.57 -27.42 -15.29
N GLN A 431 24.89 -28.49 -15.73
CA GLN A 431 24.06 -29.34 -14.83
C GLN A 431 24.89 -30.07 -13.77
N LEU A 432 26.20 -30.22 -14.00
CA LEU A 432 27.14 -30.84 -13.07
C LEU A 432 27.57 -29.87 -11.95
N GLU A 433 27.22 -28.59 -12.07
CA GLU A 433 27.65 -27.50 -11.20
C GLU A 433 26.49 -26.54 -10.87
N LEU A 434 25.25 -27.06 -10.73
CA LEU A 434 24.03 -26.27 -10.48
C LEU A 434 24.10 -25.34 -9.25
N SER A 435 25.00 -25.59 -8.30
CA SER A 435 25.28 -24.67 -7.18
C SER A 435 25.84 -23.31 -7.61
N LYS A 436 26.35 -23.19 -8.84
CA LYS A 436 26.75 -21.92 -9.48
C LYS A 436 25.57 -21.15 -10.10
N TYR A 437 24.40 -21.80 -10.23
CA TYR A 437 23.21 -21.28 -10.92
C TYR A 437 21.96 -21.42 -10.03
N PRO A 438 21.91 -20.73 -8.87
CA PRO A 438 20.76 -20.77 -7.96
C PRO A 438 19.48 -20.23 -8.63
N GLU A 439 18.32 -20.54 -8.05
CA GLU A 439 17.05 -19.94 -8.49
C GLU A 439 16.92 -18.47 -8.08
N GLU A 440 17.51 -18.10 -6.95
CA GLU A 440 17.61 -16.72 -6.48
C GLU A 440 19.08 -16.27 -6.57
N GLY A 441 19.38 -15.41 -7.54
CA GLY A 441 20.72 -14.86 -7.76
C GLY A 441 20.64 -13.58 -8.59
N PHE A 442 21.60 -12.66 -8.40
CA PHE A 442 21.72 -11.47 -9.25
C PHE A 442 22.49 -11.83 -10.53
N ASP A 443 21.82 -12.57 -11.41
CA ASP A 443 22.38 -13.03 -12.68
C ASP A 443 22.78 -11.84 -13.57
N GLN A 444 24.06 -11.78 -13.97
CA GLN A 444 24.56 -10.80 -14.94
C GLN A 444 25.10 -11.51 -16.18
N ILE A 445 24.62 -11.09 -17.35
CA ILE A 445 25.15 -11.52 -18.64
C ILE A 445 25.90 -10.33 -19.23
N LEU A 446 27.24 -10.42 -19.20
CA LEU A 446 28.16 -9.33 -19.56
C LEU A 446 28.78 -9.54 -20.95
N SER A 447 28.84 -10.79 -21.41
CA SER A 447 29.48 -11.22 -22.65
C SER A 447 28.64 -12.24 -23.41
N PRO A 448 28.74 -12.32 -24.76
CA PRO A 448 28.23 -13.44 -25.55
C PRO A 448 28.80 -14.82 -25.14
N ASN A 449 29.97 -14.84 -24.49
CA ASN A 449 30.65 -16.07 -24.08
C ASN A 449 30.14 -16.65 -22.74
N ASP A 450 29.39 -15.87 -21.94
CA ASP A 450 28.83 -16.36 -20.68
C ASP A 450 27.82 -17.50 -20.91
N VAL A 451 27.52 -18.28 -19.87
CA VAL A 451 26.40 -19.24 -19.88
C VAL A 451 25.17 -18.52 -19.35
N ILE A 452 24.06 -18.53 -20.09
CA ILE A 452 22.79 -17.91 -19.67
C ILE A 452 22.20 -18.71 -18.47
N PRO A 453 22.13 -18.16 -17.25
CA PRO A 453 21.72 -18.93 -16.06
C PRO A 453 20.29 -19.47 -16.15
N GLU A 454 19.36 -18.69 -16.70
CA GLU A 454 17.97 -19.13 -16.87
C GLU A 454 17.84 -20.29 -17.86
N THR A 455 18.70 -20.35 -18.87
CA THR A 455 18.77 -21.50 -19.78
C THR A 455 19.32 -22.74 -19.07
N VAL A 456 20.24 -22.60 -18.10
CA VAL A 456 20.68 -23.72 -17.24
C VAL A 456 19.51 -24.25 -16.39
N ARG A 457 18.71 -23.34 -15.80
CA ARG A 457 17.51 -23.69 -15.01
C ARG A 457 16.42 -24.35 -15.86
N ARG A 458 16.18 -23.88 -17.09
CA ARG A 458 15.30 -24.57 -18.06
C ARG A 458 15.82 -25.95 -18.46
N TRP A 459 17.13 -26.13 -18.65
CA TRP A 459 17.71 -27.44 -18.92
C TRP A 459 17.56 -28.41 -17.74
N ARG A 460 17.76 -27.95 -16.51
CA ARG A 460 17.50 -28.71 -15.27
C ARG A 460 16.07 -29.23 -15.24
N ASP A 461 15.09 -28.35 -15.47
CA ASP A 461 13.67 -28.71 -15.42
C ASP A 461 13.27 -29.64 -16.57
N TYR A 462 13.85 -29.44 -17.77
CA TYR A 462 13.66 -30.32 -18.91
C TYR A 462 14.24 -31.72 -18.66
N LEU A 463 15.43 -31.81 -18.07
CA LEU A 463 16.07 -33.07 -17.70
C LEU A 463 15.29 -33.81 -16.60
N ALA A 464 14.74 -33.09 -15.61
CA ALA A 464 13.84 -33.68 -14.62
C ALA A 464 12.57 -34.29 -15.24
N ARG A 465 11.95 -33.60 -16.21
CA ARG A 465 10.78 -34.12 -16.95
C ARG A 465 11.13 -35.34 -17.81
N THR A 466 12.26 -35.30 -18.53
CA THR A 466 12.69 -36.44 -19.37
C THR A 466 13.07 -37.67 -18.54
N ALA A 467 13.59 -37.50 -17.31
CA ALA A 467 13.82 -38.60 -16.38
C ALA A 467 12.51 -39.27 -15.94
N ALA A 468 11.52 -38.46 -15.52
CA ALA A 468 10.21 -38.95 -15.09
C ALA A 468 9.45 -39.68 -16.22
N ASN A 469 9.48 -39.12 -17.42
CA ASN A 469 8.77 -39.63 -18.59
C ASN A 469 9.51 -40.76 -19.33
N ARG A 470 10.70 -41.18 -18.86
CA ARG A 470 11.57 -42.18 -19.51
C ARG A 470 11.88 -41.86 -20.98
N ASP A 471 12.17 -40.60 -21.27
CA ASP A 471 12.40 -40.12 -22.64
C ASP A 471 13.59 -40.83 -23.33
N ARG A 472 13.40 -41.17 -24.61
CA ARG A 472 14.35 -41.93 -25.41
C ARG A 472 15.53 -41.11 -25.96
N ILE A 473 15.49 -39.77 -25.88
CA ILE A 473 16.63 -38.91 -26.26
C ILE A 473 17.63 -38.82 -25.10
N PHE A 474 17.14 -38.64 -23.87
CA PHE A 474 17.96 -38.51 -22.66
C PHE A 474 18.15 -39.81 -21.87
N ALA A 475 17.64 -40.96 -22.35
CA ALA A 475 17.89 -42.27 -21.75
C ALA A 475 19.38 -42.59 -21.50
N PRO A 476 20.35 -42.25 -22.40
CA PRO A 476 21.78 -42.34 -22.08
C PRO A 476 22.23 -41.40 -20.97
N TRP A 477 21.85 -40.12 -21.02
CA TRP A 477 22.15 -39.13 -19.97
C TRP A 477 21.71 -39.63 -18.59
N HIS A 478 20.45 -40.03 -18.44
CA HIS A 478 19.89 -40.55 -17.19
C HIS A 478 20.49 -41.89 -16.77
N SER A 479 21.08 -42.64 -17.70
CA SER A 479 21.78 -43.89 -17.37
C SER A 479 23.17 -43.63 -16.80
N PHE A 480 23.95 -42.71 -17.40
CA PHE A 480 25.28 -42.33 -16.90
C PHE A 480 25.23 -41.44 -15.65
N ALA A 481 24.24 -40.54 -15.53
CA ALA A 481 24.10 -39.63 -14.38
C ALA A 481 23.79 -40.32 -13.04
N ARG A 482 23.53 -41.64 -13.05
CA ARG A 482 23.38 -42.47 -11.85
C ARG A 482 24.71 -43.00 -11.30
N LEU A 483 25.81 -42.89 -12.04
CA LEU A 483 27.14 -43.32 -11.60
C LEU A 483 27.82 -42.21 -10.81
N SER A 484 28.40 -42.56 -9.65
CA SER A 484 29.34 -41.67 -8.96
C SER A 484 30.64 -41.49 -9.78
N PRO A 485 31.44 -40.42 -9.56
CA PRO A 485 32.70 -40.21 -10.27
C PRO A 485 33.70 -41.38 -10.15
N ALA A 486 33.66 -42.14 -9.05
CA ALA A 486 34.49 -43.33 -8.85
C ALA A 486 33.98 -44.54 -9.66
N GLU A 487 32.66 -44.76 -9.71
CA GLU A 487 32.05 -45.82 -10.52
C GLU A 487 32.19 -45.57 -12.03
N PHE A 488 32.23 -44.30 -12.46
CA PHE A 488 32.24 -43.95 -13.88
C PHE A 488 33.40 -44.64 -14.63
N LEU A 489 34.58 -44.71 -14.01
CA LEU A 489 35.78 -45.32 -14.56
C LEU A 489 35.68 -46.84 -14.78
N THR A 490 34.80 -47.54 -14.07
CA THR A 490 34.66 -49.00 -14.14
C THR A 490 33.33 -49.46 -14.75
N ARG A 491 32.26 -48.67 -14.59
CA ARG A 491 30.88 -49.04 -14.96
C ARG A 491 30.35 -48.37 -16.22
N ALA A 492 31.02 -47.37 -16.79
CA ALA A 492 30.56 -46.77 -18.06
C ALA A 492 30.45 -47.80 -19.21
N ALA A 493 31.30 -48.83 -19.22
CA ALA A 493 31.25 -49.94 -20.19
C ALA A 493 30.10 -50.95 -19.94
N GLU A 494 29.57 -51.02 -18.71
CA GLU A 494 28.35 -51.76 -18.39
C GLU A 494 27.12 -50.99 -18.91
N VAL A 495 27.05 -49.69 -18.63
CA VAL A 495 25.96 -48.80 -19.09
C VAL A 495 25.89 -48.74 -20.63
N CYS A 496 27.02 -48.73 -21.34
CA CYS A 496 27.02 -48.84 -22.82
C CYS A 496 26.36 -50.14 -23.31
N LYS A 497 26.62 -51.28 -22.66
CA LYS A 497 26.00 -52.58 -23.02
C LYS A 497 24.51 -52.58 -22.72
N GLU A 498 24.09 -52.05 -21.57
CA GLU A 498 22.66 -51.84 -21.26
C GLU A 498 21.96 -51.03 -22.35
N LEU A 499 22.53 -49.89 -22.75
CA LEU A 499 21.93 -48.98 -23.72
C LEU A 499 21.84 -49.59 -25.13
N VAL A 500 22.84 -50.38 -25.53
CA VAL A 500 22.82 -51.12 -26.82
C VAL A 500 21.81 -52.27 -26.81
N ALA A 501 21.51 -52.84 -25.64
CA ALA A 501 20.50 -53.89 -25.49
C ALA A 501 19.04 -53.37 -25.41
N ARG A 502 18.81 -52.06 -25.29
CA ARG A 502 17.45 -51.50 -25.19
C ARG A 502 16.74 -51.40 -26.56
N PRO A 503 15.40 -51.58 -26.60
CA PRO A 503 14.58 -51.33 -27.79
C PRO A 503 14.72 -49.91 -28.37
N LYS A 504 14.55 -49.76 -29.70
CA LYS A 504 14.62 -48.46 -30.41
C LYS A 504 13.57 -47.41 -29.97
N ASN A 505 12.49 -47.87 -29.34
CA ASN A 505 11.48 -46.99 -28.71
C ASN A 505 11.90 -46.49 -27.32
N GLU A 506 12.87 -47.13 -26.66
CA GLU A 506 13.42 -46.72 -25.36
C GLU A 506 14.73 -45.91 -25.48
N VAL A 507 15.49 -46.09 -26.56
CA VAL A 507 16.67 -45.24 -26.87
C VAL A 507 16.66 -44.88 -28.34
N ASN A 508 16.78 -43.58 -28.65
CA ASN A 508 16.87 -43.08 -30.01
C ASN A 508 18.19 -43.55 -30.68
N PRO A 509 18.15 -44.18 -31.88
CA PRO A 509 19.33 -44.70 -32.56
C PRO A 509 20.44 -43.68 -32.86
N LEU A 510 20.12 -42.44 -33.20
CA LEU A 510 21.10 -41.38 -33.48
C LEU A 510 21.82 -40.93 -32.20
N VAL A 511 21.16 -40.98 -31.05
CA VAL A 511 21.78 -40.77 -29.74
C VAL A 511 22.61 -41.98 -29.34
N LEU A 512 22.09 -43.20 -29.50
CA LEU A 512 22.80 -44.44 -29.16
C LEU A 512 24.13 -44.55 -29.91
N ALA A 513 24.19 -44.14 -31.18
CA ALA A 513 25.41 -44.08 -31.99
C ALA A 513 26.52 -43.23 -31.34
N ALA A 514 26.19 -42.19 -30.56
CA ALA A 514 27.16 -41.37 -29.85
C ALA A 514 27.70 -42.01 -28.54
N PHE A 515 27.12 -43.14 -28.10
CA PHE A 515 27.43 -43.81 -26.83
C PHE A 515 27.82 -45.30 -26.97
N VAL A 516 28.16 -45.76 -28.18
CA VAL A 516 28.69 -47.12 -28.41
C VAL A 516 30.05 -47.34 -27.72
N VAL A 517 30.89 -46.31 -27.70
CA VAL A 517 32.18 -46.30 -26.96
C VAL A 517 31.95 -45.66 -25.58
N PRO A 518 32.46 -46.22 -24.46
CA PRO A 518 32.30 -45.64 -23.13
C PRO A 518 32.82 -44.19 -23.04
N PRO A 519 32.06 -43.25 -22.45
CA PRO A 519 32.58 -41.93 -22.07
C PRO A 519 33.47 -42.02 -20.82
N ARG A 520 34.44 -41.10 -20.67
CA ARG A 520 35.31 -41.04 -19.48
C ARG A 520 34.62 -40.46 -18.25
N ASP A 521 33.74 -39.48 -18.45
CA ASP A 521 33.04 -38.74 -17.40
C ASP A 521 31.74 -38.10 -17.94
N MET A 522 30.95 -37.49 -17.05
CA MET A 522 29.72 -36.76 -17.43
C MET A 522 29.98 -35.49 -18.27
N ARG A 523 31.17 -34.87 -18.22
CA ARG A 523 31.53 -33.73 -19.07
C ARG A 523 31.73 -34.19 -20.52
N GLU A 524 32.22 -35.42 -20.74
CA GLU A 524 32.24 -36.05 -22.05
C GLU A 524 30.84 -36.46 -22.53
N VAL A 525 29.96 -36.92 -21.64
CA VAL A 525 28.53 -37.13 -21.97
C VAL A 525 27.88 -35.84 -22.47
N ALA A 526 28.03 -34.73 -21.72
CA ALA A 526 27.53 -33.42 -22.11
C ALA A 526 28.07 -32.96 -23.48
N ARG A 527 29.40 -33.08 -23.70
CA ARG A 527 30.03 -32.73 -24.98
C ARG A 527 29.55 -33.60 -26.15
N ARG A 528 29.36 -34.90 -25.95
CA ARG A 528 28.81 -35.81 -26.99
C ARG A 528 27.38 -35.42 -27.40
N TYR A 529 26.52 -35.07 -26.44
CA TYR A 529 25.21 -34.48 -26.75
C TYR A 529 25.35 -33.14 -27.48
N GLY A 530 26.25 -32.25 -27.04
CA GLY A 530 26.54 -30.98 -27.71
C GLY A 530 26.94 -31.16 -29.18
N SER A 531 27.84 -32.10 -29.48
CA SER A 531 28.24 -32.45 -30.85
C SER A 531 27.09 -33.04 -31.68
N LEU A 532 26.24 -33.88 -31.08
CA LEU A 532 25.05 -34.42 -31.75
C LEU A 532 24.05 -33.32 -32.12
N PHE A 533 23.71 -32.44 -31.17
CA PHE A 533 22.79 -31.32 -31.39
C PHE A 533 23.35 -30.30 -32.39
N ALA A 534 24.65 -29.99 -32.35
CA ALA A 534 25.30 -29.13 -33.34
C ALA A 534 25.26 -29.73 -34.76
N ARG A 535 25.30 -31.06 -34.90
CA ARG A 535 25.20 -31.74 -36.20
C ARG A 535 23.80 -31.65 -36.82
N VAL A 536 22.73 -31.78 -36.02
CA VAL A 536 21.34 -31.76 -36.52
C VAL A 536 20.69 -30.37 -36.53
N GLY A 537 21.32 -29.36 -35.92
CA GLY A 537 20.80 -27.99 -35.84
C GLY A 537 21.37 -27.06 -36.92
N THR A 538 21.20 -27.38 -38.22
CA THR A 538 21.98 -26.71 -39.28
C THR A 538 21.58 -25.23 -39.52
N PRO A 539 22.52 -24.34 -39.92
CA PRO A 539 22.24 -22.91 -40.07
C PRO A 539 21.19 -22.55 -41.14
N LYS A 540 21.05 -23.38 -42.18
CA LYS A 540 20.10 -23.13 -43.28
C LYS A 540 18.64 -23.30 -42.84
N GLU A 541 18.43 -24.14 -41.85
CA GLU A 541 17.11 -24.47 -41.29
C GLU A 541 16.78 -23.57 -40.10
N LEU A 542 17.80 -23.15 -39.35
CA LEU A 542 17.72 -22.05 -38.38
C LEU A 542 17.11 -20.79 -39.02
N ALA A 543 17.51 -20.43 -40.25
CA ALA A 543 16.93 -19.30 -40.98
C ALA A 543 15.43 -19.49 -41.29
N GLY A 544 15.00 -20.70 -41.65
CA GLY A 544 13.58 -21.02 -41.89
C GLY A 544 12.74 -20.95 -40.61
N ALA A 545 13.25 -21.50 -39.50
CA ALA A 545 12.61 -21.45 -38.20
C ALA A 545 12.47 -20.01 -37.66
N LEU A 546 13.46 -19.15 -37.89
CA LEU A 546 13.43 -17.74 -37.50
C LEU A 546 12.46 -16.89 -38.31
N ALA A 547 12.10 -17.31 -39.54
CA ALA A 547 11.21 -16.56 -40.42
C ALA A 547 9.72 -16.92 -40.26
N GLY A 548 9.39 -18.11 -39.75
CA GLY A 548 8.02 -18.63 -39.72
C GLY A 548 7.17 -18.26 -38.48
N GLY A 549 7.79 -17.75 -37.41
CA GLY A 549 7.10 -17.53 -36.13
C GLY A 549 6.73 -18.82 -35.38
N PRO A 550 6.09 -18.71 -34.20
CA PRO A 550 5.90 -19.83 -33.26
C PRO A 550 4.92 -20.92 -33.72
N ALA A 551 4.24 -20.75 -34.87
CA ALA A 551 3.27 -21.70 -35.42
C ALA A 551 3.74 -22.43 -36.69
N ALA A 552 4.96 -22.14 -37.19
CA ALA A 552 5.47 -22.80 -38.39
C ALA A 552 5.93 -24.24 -38.11
N PRO A 553 5.54 -25.24 -38.94
CA PRO A 553 5.99 -26.62 -38.78
C PRO A 553 7.44 -26.80 -39.26
N VAL A 554 8.39 -26.46 -38.39
CA VAL A 554 9.85 -26.63 -38.59
C VAL A 554 10.28 -28.12 -38.62
N LEU A 555 9.39 -29.01 -38.18
CA LEU A 555 9.69 -30.37 -37.71
C LEU A 555 8.93 -31.41 -38.54
N GLY A 556 9.36 -31.51 -39.80
CA GLY A 556 8.91 -32.49 -40.79
C GLY A 556 10.09 -33.12 -41.52
N HIS A 557 11.14 -33.53 -40.77
CA HIS A 557 12.29 -34.20 -41.36
C HIS A 557 11.93 -35.62 -41.83
N ALA A 558 12.59 -36.12 -42.88
CA ALA A 558 12.29 -37.44 -43.45
C ALA A 558 12.70 -38.61 -42.54
N ASP A 559 13.67 -38.39 -41.65
CA ASP A 559 14.03 -39.32 -40.57
C ASP A 559 13.32 -38.92 -39.26
N PRO A 560 12.40 -39.76 -38.72
CA PRO A 560 11.67 -39.48 -37.48
C PRO A 560 12.53 -39.64 -36.21
N ASP A 561 13.66 -40.34 -36.28
CA ASP A 561 14.63 -40.37 -35.20
C ASP A 561 15.46 -39.08 -35.17
N GLU A 562 15.75 -38.46 -36.32
CA GLU A 562 16.36 -37.12 -36.34
C GLU A 562 15.36 -36.04 -35.91
N ASP A 563 14.12 -36.08 -36.42
CA ASP A 563 13.07 -35.12 -36.05
C ASP A 563 12.82 -35.10 -34.54
N ALA A 564 12.87 -36.26 -33.88
CA ALA A 564 12.78 -36.37 -32.43
C ALA A 564 13.94 -35.69 -31.67
N VAL A 565 15.16 -35.70 -32.22
CA VAL A 565 16.30 -34.94 -31.65
C VAL A 565 16.12 -33.44 -31.91
N ARG A 566 15.65 -33.06 -33.11
CA ARG A 566 15.42 -31.66 -33.51
C ARG A 566 14.30 -31.00 -32.69
N ARG A 567 13.28 -31.76 -32.28
CA ARG A 567 12.23 -31.31 -31.33
C ARG A 567 12.78 -30.78 -30.01
N VAL A 568 13.92 -31.30 -29.52
CA VAL A 568 14.57 -30.78 -28.30
C VAL A 568 15.09 -29.35 -28.50
N LEU A 569 15.55 -29.01 -29.70
CA LEU A 569 16.11 -27.69 -30.02
C LEU A 569 15.03 -26.65 -30.40
N PHE A 570 14.03 -27.09 -31.18
CA PHE A 570 13.08 -26.21 -31.87
C PHE A 570 11.61 -26.39 -31.48
N GLY A 571 11.26 -27.40 -30.67
CA GLY A 571 9.88 -27.60 -30.18
C GLY A 571 9.44 -26.54 -29.15
N PRO A 572 8.13 -26.41 -28.87
CA PRO A 572 7.61 -25.40 -27.95
C PRO A 572 8.15 -25.55 -26.52
N ASP A 573 8.33 -26.78 -26.05
CA ASP A 573 8.90 -27.11 -24.72
C ASP A 573 10.45 -27.02 -24.67
N SER A 574 11.10 -26.55 -25.74
CA SER A 574 12.55 -26.49 -25.86
C SER A 574 13.19 -25.71 -24.71
N PRO A 575 14.19 -26.27 -23.99
CA PRO A 575 14.96 -25.52 -23.01
C PRO A 575 15.79 -24.40 -23.68
N CYS A 576 16.04 -24.50 -24.99
CA CYS A 576 16.78 -23.53 -25.79
C CYS A 576 15.90 -22.43 -26.42
N SER A 577 14.59 -22.40 -26.17
CA SER A 577 13.71 -21.31 -26.65
C SER A 577 13.47 -20.27 -25.56
N VAL A 578 13.72 -19.00 -25.87
CA VAL A 578 13.24 -17.87 -25.04
C VAL A 578 11.76 -17.65 -25.37
N PRO A 579 10.85 -17.61 -24.37
CA PRO A 579 9.41 -17.54 -24.63
C PRO A 579 8.98 -16.18 -25.21
N ASP A 580 7.83 -16.14 -25.87
CA ASP A 580 7.23 -14.90 -26.37
C ASP A 580 6.43 -14.22 -25.26
N GLU A 581 7.14 -13.49 -24.41
CA GLU A 581 6.59 -12.89 -23.19
C GLU A 581 7.18 -11.48 -22.93
N PRO A 582 6.52 -10.65 -22.09
CA PRO A 582 7.00 -9.31 -21.76
C PRO A 582 8.41 -9.28 -21.17
N ILE A 583 9.08 -8.13 -21.29
CA ILE A 583 10.48 -7.92 -20.92
C ILE A 583 10.83 -8.49 -19.54
N VAL A 584 10.01 -8.22 -18.52
CA VAL A 584 10.19 -8.70 -17.14
C VAL A 584 10.29 -10.24 -17.00
N ASN A 585 9.69 -11.00 -17.92
CA ASN A 585 9.73 -12.47 -17.95
C ASN A 585 10.86 -13.03 -18.83
N VAL A 586 11.55 -12.19 -19.62
CA VAL A 586 12.61 -12.62 -20.55
C VAL A 586 13.95 -11.91 -20.36
N GLU A 587 14.04 -10.88 -19.51
CA GLU A 587 15.29 -10.14 -19.29
C GLU A 587 16.42 -11.01 -18.72
N ALA A 588 16.10 -12.06 -17.95
CA ALA A 588 17.06 -13.05 -17.45
C ALA A 588 17.78 -13.88 -18.54
N PHE A 589 17.37 -13.79 -19.81
CA PHE A 589 18.07 -14.40 -20.94
C PHE A 589 19.03 -13.44 -21.67
N LEU A 590 18.99 -12.14 -21.35
CA LEU A 590 19.56 -11.07 -22.19
C LEU A 590 20.76 -10.38 -21.51
N PRO A 591 21.72 -9.83 -22.30
CA PRO A 591 22.80 -9.00 -21.74
C PRO A 591 22.26 -7.70 -21.12
N THR A 592 22.86 -7.23 -20.02
CA THR A 592 22.35 -6.09 -19.23
C THR A 592 22.10 -4.82 -20.06
N ARG A 593 22.98 -4.51 -21.02
CA ARG A 593 22.83 -3.35 -21.93
C ARG A 593 21.62 -3.47 -22.87
N GLU A 594 21.26 -4.68 -23.27
CA GLU A 594 20.11 -4.93 -24.14
C GLU A 594 18.80 -4.86 -23.34
N ILE A 595 18.81 -5.28 -22.07
CA ILE A 595 17.70 -5.09 -21.13
C ILE A 595 17.38 -3.59 -21.02
N GLU A 596 18.39 -2.74 -20.80
CA GLU A 596 18.24 -1.27 -20.74
C GLU A 596 17.70 -0.69 -22.05
N ALA A 597 18.20 -1.14 -23.20
CA ALA A 597 17.75 -0.68 -24.51
C ALA A 597 16.27 -1.01 -24.81
N ILE A 598 15.83 -2.23 -24.48
CA ILE A 598 14.44 -2.65 -24.71
C ILE A 598 13.48 -1.97 -23.71
N TRP A 599 13.87 -1.85 -22.43
CA TRP A 599 13.06 -1.09 -21.45
C TRP A 599 12.89 0.38 -21.84
N LYS A 600 13.90 1.01 -22.45
CA LYS A 600 13.76 2.36 -23.02
C LYS A 600 12.69 2.42 -24.11
N LEU A 601 12.62 1.43 -25.01
CA LEU A 601 11.60 1.35 -26.05
C LEU A 601 10.18 1.16 -25.46
N GLN A 602 10.04 0.33 -24.43
CA GLN A 602 8.77 0.22 -23.67
C GLN A 602 8.38 1.55 -23.03
N ALA A 603 9.33 2.26 -22.42
CA ALA A 603 9.06 3.57 -21.83
C ALA A 603 8.68 4.62 -22.89
N GLU A 604 9.16 4.51 -24.14
CA GLU A 604 8.71 5.36 -25.26
C GLU A 604 7.26 5.05 -25.71
N VAL A 605 6.83 3.79 -25.66
CA VAL A 605 5.42 3.38 -25.86
C VAL A 605 4.53 3.87 -24.70
N ASP A 606 4.88 3.54 -23.46
CA ASP A 606 4.11 3.89 -22.26
C ASP A 606 3.91 5.41 -22.16
N ARG A 607 4.97 6.20 -22.39
CA ARG A 607 4.90 7.68 -22.39
C ARG A 607 4.05 8.25 -23.51
N TRP A 608 4.01 7.62 -24.68
CA TRP A 608 3.14 8.05 -25.79
C TRP A 608 1.66 7.92 -25.39
N LEU A 609 1.29 6.79 -24.78
CA LEU A 609 -0.07 6.54 -24.31
C LEU A 609 -0.45 7.42 -23.11
N ILE A 610 0.44 7.56 -22.12
CA ILE A 610 0.23 8.38 -20.92
C ILE A 610 0.10 9.87 -21.29
N ARG A 611 0.94 10.39 -22.20
CA ARG A 611 0.94 11.82 -22.58
C ARG A 611 -0.07 12.19 -23.68
N ALA A 612 -0.76 11.22 -24.28
CA ALA A 612 -1.76 11.48 -25.32
C ALA A 612 -2.83 12.50 -24.87
N THR A 613 -3.08 13.52 -25.69
CA THR A 613 -4.14 14.53 -25.52
C THR A 613 -5.54 13.90 -25.56
N VAL A 614 -5.75 12.96 -26.47
CA VAL A 614 -7.04 12.26 -26.62
C VAL A 614 -7.03 10.95 -25.83
N PRO A 615 -8.09 10.64 -25.05
CA PRO A 615 -8.13 9.47 -24.16
C PRO A 615 -8.46 8.16 -24.92
N SER A 616 -7.46 7.59 -25.59
CA SER A 616 -7.48 6.19 -26.00
C SER A 616 -7.27 5.28 -24.78
N ALA A 617 -8.22 4.39 -24.47
CA ALA A 617 -8.13 3.52 -23.30
C ALA A 617 -7.38 2.22 -23.63
N TYR A 618 -6.50 1.80 -22.73
CA TYR A 618 -5.78 0.53 -22.79
C TYR A 618 -5.95 -0.22 -21.47
N ALA A 619 -5.81 -1.55 -21.52
CA ALA A 619 -5.77 -2.46 -20.39
C ALA A 619 -4.44 -3.20 -20.39
N THR A 620 -3.86 -3.43 -19.21
CA THR A 620 -2.92 -4.54 -19.03
C THR A 620 -3.73 -5.73 -18.54
N VAL A 621 -3.89 -6.72 -19.40
CA VAL A 621 -4.60 -7.97 -19.12
C VAL A 621 -3.62 -9.03 -18.64
N LEU A 622 -4.15 -10.01 -17.90
CA LEU A 622 -3.43 -11.24 -17.56
C LEU A 622 -3.91 -12.32 -18.55
N VAL A 623 -3.00 -12.96 -19.25
CA VAL A 623 -3.29 -14.00 -20.27
C VAL A 623 -2.61 -15.31 -19.90
N ASP A 624 -3.17 -16.42 -20.35
CA ASP A 624 -2.64 -17.75 -20.06
C ASP A 624 -1.35 -18.01 -20.86
N ARG A 625 -0.33 -18.58 -20.20
CA ARG A 625 0.89 -19.07 -20.87
C ARG A 625 0.56 -20.30 -21.72
N ALA A 626 1.19 -20.40 -22.90
CA ALA A 626 0.98 -21.50 -23.84
C ALA A 626 1.25 -22.90 -23.24
N VAL A 627 2.14 -22.97 -22.25
CA VAL A 627 2.37 -24.17 -21.42
C VAL A 627 2.11 -23.79 -19.95
N PRO A 628 0.94 -24.10 -19.38
CA PRO A 628 0.67 -23.86 -17.97
C PRO A 628 1.50 -24.81 -17.08
N THR A 629 1.79 -24.39 -15.84
CA THR A 629 2.63 -25.15 -14.91
C THR A 629 2.01 -25.27 -13.53
N ASN A 630 2.05 -26.48 -12.98
CA ASN A 630 1.77 -26.70 -11.56
C ASN A 630 2.84 -26.02 -10.69
N ALA A 631 2.46 -25.65 -9.47
CA ALA A 631 3.39 -25.08 -8.52
C ALA A 631 4.16 -26.17 -7.77
N ARG A 632 5.34 -25.83 -7.27
CA ARG A 632 5.98 -26.57 -6.18
C ARG A 632 5.88 -25.76 -4.90
N VAL A 633 5.56 -26.42 -3.80
CA VAL A 633 5.50 -25.79 -2.47
C VAL A 633 6.89 -25.32 -2.07
N PHE A 634 7.07 -24.02 -1.84
CA PHE A 634 8.35 -23.50 -1.36
C PHE A 634 8.43 -23.69 0.16
N ARG A 635 9.44 -24.41 0.65
CA ARG A 635 9.54 -24.74 2.07
C ARG A 635 9.85 -23.46 2.86
N ARG A 636 8.98 -23.09 3.80
CA ARG A 636 9.05 -21.78 4.50
C ARG A 636 9.00 -20.58 3.55
N GLY A 637 8.33 -20.71 2.41
CA GLY A 637 8.16 -19.66 1.41
C GLY A 637 9.41 -19.34 0.58
N ASN A 638 10.54 -20.01 0.83
CA ASN A 638 11.83 -19.81 0.16
C ASN A 638 11.87 -20.58 -1.18
N PRO A 639 11.85 -19.90 -2.35
CA PRO A 639 11.78 -20.54 -3.67
C PRO A 639 12.88 -21.57 -3.89
N ALA A 640 14.12 -21.25 -3.52
CA ALA A 640 15.30 -22.11 -3.66
C ALA A 640 15.28 -23.39 -2.79
N THR A 641 14.19 -23.66 -2.06
CA THR A 641 13.94 -24.93 -1.38
C THR A 641 12.59 -25.55 -1.78
N PRO A 642 12.41 -25.94 -3.05
CA PRO A 642 11.15 -26.48 -3.54
C PRO A 642 10.81 -27.86 -2.94
N GLY A 643 9.52 -28.11 -2.77
CA GLY A 643 8.95 -29.33 -2.22
C GLY A 643 8.19 -30.17 -3.24
N ALA A 644 7.06 -30.73 -2.78
CA ALA A 644 6.12 -31.44 -3.63
C ALA A 644 5.52 -30.51 -4.69
N GLU A 645 5.11 -31.09 -5.81
CA GLU A 645 4.30 -30.40 -6.82
C GLU A 645 2.82 -30.53 -6.45
N VAL A 646 2.06 -29.45 -6.59
CA VAL A 646 0.63 -29.40 -6.27
C VAL A 646 -0.18 -29.00 -7.51
N PRO A 647 -1.31 -29.68 -7.79
CA PRO A 647 -2.16 -29.30 -8.91
C PRO A 647 -2.80 -27.94 -8.66
N ARG A 648 -3.08 -27.21 -9.74
CA ARG A 648 -3.90 -25.99 -9.68
C ARG A 648 -5.34 -26.39 -9.39
N GLN A 649 -5.96 -25.81 -8.36
CA GLN A 649 -7.29 -26.18 -7.85
C GLN A 649 -7.80 -25.11 -6.87
N PHE A 650 -9.06 -25.20 -6.45
CA PHE A 650 -9.66 -24.28 -5.47
C PHE A 650 -9.41 -24.69 -4.00
N LEU A 651 -9.63 -23.74 -3.08
CA LEU A 651 -9.45 -23.93 -1.63
C LEU A 651 -10.33 -25.06 -1.09
N GLY A 652 -9.74 -26.03 -0.38
CA GLY A 652 -10.39 -27.26 0.07
C GLY A 652 -11.47 -27.03 1.12
N ILE A 653 -11.34 -25.98 1.92
CA ILE A 653 -12.38 -25.55 2.87
C ILE A 653 -13.66 -25.02 2.20
N LEU A 654 -13.59 -24.64 0.91
CA LEU A 654 -14.73 -24.15 0.12
C LEU A 654 -15.21 -25.17 -0.92
N ALA A 655 -14.29 -25.93 -1.54
CA ALA A 655 -14.59 -26.95 -2.54
C ALA A 655 -14.94 -28.33 -1.93
N GLY A 656 -14.61 -28.56 -0.65
CA GLY A 656 -14.79 -29.83 0.03
C GLY A 656 -13.80 -30.92 -0.40
N PRO A 657 -13.93 -32.15 0.16
CA PRO A 657 -12.99 -33.24 -0.09
C PRO A 657 -13.08 -33.83 -1.51
N GLY A 658 -14.18 -33.56 -2.24
CA GLY A 658 -14.39 -34.00 -3.62
C GLY A 658 -13.81 -33.07 -4.69
N ARG A 659 -13.05 -32.03 -4.31
CA ARG A 659 -12.48 -31.05 -5.26
C ARG A 659 -11.65 -31.71 -6.36
N GLN A 660 -11.70 -31.12 -7.55
CA GLN A 660 -10.93 -31.57 -8.71
C GLN A 660 -9.86 -30.54 -9.09
N PRO A 661 -8.75 -30.96 -9.73
CA PRO A 661 -7.83 -30.06 -10.41
C PRO A 661 -8.50 -29.21 -11.48
N PHE A 662 -7.88 -28.07 -11.78
CA PHE A 662 -8.21 -27.16 -12.86
C PHE A 662 -7.49 -27.55 -14.16
N HIS A 663 -8.22 -27.51 -15.27
CA HIS A 663 -7.79 -28.03 -16.57
C HIS A 663 -7.89 -27.02 -17.74
N GLU A 664 -8.62 -25.91 -17.59
CA GLU A 664 -8.78 -24.88 -18.62
C GLU A 664 -7.63 -23.86 -18.56
N GLY A 665 -6.61 -24.08 -19.38
CA GLY A 665 -5.50 -23.14 -19.55
C GLY A 665 -4.71 -22.94 -18.25
N SER A 666 -4.69 -21.73 -17.70
CA SER A 666 -4.10 -21.40 -16.41
C SER A 666 -4.93 -21.88 -15.20
N GLY A 667 -6.22 -22.19 -15.39
CA GLY A 667 -7.19 -22.46 -14.32
C GLY A 667 -7.86 -21.19 -13.75
N ARG A 668 -7.61 -20.02 -14.36
CA ARG A 668 -8.09 -18.71 -13.89
C ARG A 668 -9.58 -18.48 -14.15
N VAL A 669 -10.10 -18.97 -15.27
CA VAL A 669 -11.55 -19.01 -15.54
C VAL A 669 -12.29 -20.00 -14.62
N GLU A 670 -11.68 -21.13 -14.28
CA GLU A 670 -12.25 -22.09 -13.31
C GLU A 670 -12.23 -21.52 -11.88
N LEU A 671 -11.14 -20.84 -11.49
CA LEU A 671 -11.07 -20.06 -10.25
C LEU A 671 -12.19 -19.01 -10.17
N ALA A 672 -12.46 -18.30 -11.27
CA ALA A 672 -13.56 -17.34 -11.33
C ALA A 672 -14.91 -18.00 -11.09
N ARG A 673 -15.22 -19.10 -11.80
CA ARG A 673 -16.46 -19.89 -11.61
C ARG A 673 -16.59 -20.45 -10.19
N ALA A 674 -15.48 -20.87 -9.58
CA ALA A 674 -15.46 -21.41 -8.22
C ALA A 674 -15.73 -20.31 -7.15
N ILE A 675 -15.17 -19.11 -7.36
CA ILE A 675 -15.45 -17.95 -6.51
C ILE A 675 -16.91 -17.51 -6.66
N THR A 676 -17.44 -17.43 -7.88
CA THR A 676 -18.78 -16.89 -8.15
C THR A 676 -19.91 -17.92 -8.09
N SER A 677 -19.62 -19.18 -7.77
CA SER A 677 -20.63 -20.22 -7.60
C SER A 677 -21.65 -19.85 -6.50
N PRO A 678 -22.97 -20.01 -6.73
CA PRO A 678 -23.98 -19.89 -5.67
C PRO A 678 -23.80 -20.89 -4.51
N THR A 679 -22.97 -21.93 -4.69
CA THR A 679 -22.60 -22.86 -3.61
C THR A 679 -21.43 -22.37 -2.76
N ASN A 680 -20.74 -21.30 -3.15
CA ASN A 680 -19.65 -20.71 -2.36
C ASN A 680 -20.25 -19.93 -1.16
N PRO A 681 -19.96 -20.33 0.09
CA PRO A 681 -20.62 -19.76 1.26
C PRO A 681 -20.16 -18.32 1.59
N LEU A 682 -19.13 -17.79 0.93
CA LEU A 682 -18.49 -16.52 1.31
C LEU A 682 -18.82 -15.34 0.40
N THR A 683 -18.70 -15.47 -0.92
CA THR A 683 -18.68 -14.31 -1.83
C THR A 683 -19.93 -13.42 -1.76
N ALA A 684 -21.13 -14.00 -1.60
CA ALA A 684 -22.35 -13.23 -1.36
C ALA A 684 -22.35 -12.56 0.03
N ARG A 685 -22.04 -13.30 1.11
CA ARG A 685 -21.98 -12.78 2.49
C ARG A 685 -20.98 -11.64 2.64
N VAL A 686 -19.79 -11.77 2.04
CA VAL A 686 -18.71 -10.78 2.09
C VAL A 686 -19.12 -9.47 1.43
N MET A 687 -19.76 -9.52 0.25
CA MET A 687 -20.21 -8.28 -0.42
C MET A 687 -21.40 -7.64 0.30
N VAL A 688 -22.37 -8.43 0.75
CA VAL A 688 -23.48 -7.95 1.61
C VAL A 688 -22.96 -7.26 2.86
N ASN A 689 -21.96 -7.85 3.53
CA ASN A 689 -21.37 -7.28 4.74
C ASN A 689 -20.66 -5.93 4.47
N ARG A 690 -20.05 -5.74 3.29
CA ARG A 690 -19.46 -4.45 2.90
C ARG A 690 -20.52 -3.41 2.55
N VAL A 691 -21.59 -3.78 1.85
CA VAL A 691 -22.73 -2.86 1.61
C VAL A 691 -23.36 -2.43 2.95
N TRP A 692 -23.51 -3.36 3.89
CA TRP A 692 -23.97 -3.06 5.25
C TRP A 692 -23.02 -2.13 6.01
N LEU A 693 -21.71 -2.40 5.96
CA LEU A 693 -20.66 -1.57 6.55
C LEU A 693 -20.75 -0.10 6.10
N HIS A 694 -20.85 0.14 4.79
CA HIS A 694 -20.88 1.51 4.26
C HIS A 694 -22.19 2.25 4.58
N HIS A 695 -23.31 1.55 4.79
CA HIS A 695 -24.58 2.17 5.23
C HIS A 695 -24.69 2.40 6.76
N PHE A 696 -23.99 1.63 7.60
CA PHE A 696 -24.16 1.68 9.06
C PHE A 696 -22.89 1.99 9.87
N GLY A 697 -21.75 2.18 9.21
CA GLY A 697 -20.43 2.40 9.83
C GLY A 697 -19.73 1.13 10.35
N ALA A 698 -20.48 0.03 10.53
CA ALA A 698 -19.94 -1.28 10.93
C ALA A 698 -20.69 -2.42 10.20
N GLY A 699 -19.94 -3.39 9.67
CA GLY A 699 -20.52 -4.59 9.06
C GLY A 699 -21.24 -5.47 10.09
N LEU A 700 -22.14 -6.36 9.64
CA LEU A 700 -22.71 -7.42 10.49
C LEU A 700 -21.58 -8.26 11.11
N VAL A 701 -20.59 -8.62 10.30
CA VAL A 701 -19.28 -9.15 10.70
C VAL A 701 -18.29 -7.99 10.77
N ARG A 702 -17.60 -7.80 11.91
CA ARG A 702 -16.68 -6.67 12.14
C ARG A 702 -15.46 -6.65 11.20
N THR A 703 -15.08 -7.78 10.62
CA THR A 703 -13.87 -7.99 9.80
C THR A 703 -14.23 -8.17 8.31
N PRO A 704 -14.29 -7.10 7.47
CA PRO A 704 -14.96 -7.15 6.17
C PRO A 704 -14.18 -7.87 5.04
N SER A 705 -13.01 -8.42 5.38
CA SER A 705 -12.19 -9.30 4.51
C SER A 705 -11.50 -10.43 5.30
N ASP A 706 -11.97 -10.72 6.52
CA ASP A 706 -11.53 -11.90 7.28
C ASP A 706 -12.75 -12.54 7.97
N PHE A 707 -13.28 -13.57 7.32
CA PHE A 707 -14.42 -14.40 7.73
C PHE A 707 -13.92 -15.75 8.29
N GLY A 708 -12.62 -15.86 8.59
CA GLY A 708 -11.98 -17.08 9.03
C GLY A 708 -12.44 -17.58 10.40
N THR A 709 -11.84 -18.67 10.90
CA THR A 709 -12.15 -19.32 12.19
C THR A 709 -11.96 -18.43 13.43
N ARG A 710 -11.39 -17.23 13.24
CA ARG A 710 -11.22 -16.18 14.26
C ARG A 710 -12.14 -14.97 14.09
N ALA A 711 -12.95 -14.92 13.03
CA ALA A 711 -13.94 -13.88 12.86
C ALA A 711 -15.03 -14.00 13.95
N GLU A 712 -15.42 -12.87 14.53
CA GLU A 712 -16.59 -12.84 15.41
C GLU A 712 -17.85 -13.26 14.64
N PRO A 713 -18.79 -13.98 15.27
CA PRO A 713 -20.09 -14.23 14.68
C PRO A 713 -20.78 -12.92 14.24
N PRO A 714 -21.58 -12.93 13.15
CA PRO A 714 -22.30 -11.73 12.72
C PRO A 714 -23.27 -11.26 13.82
N SER A 715 -23.46 -9.95 13.99
CA SER A 715 -24.41 -9.43 15.00
C SER A 715 -25.86 -9.87 14.74
N HIS A 716 -26.19 -10.15 13.47
CA HIS A 716 -27.45 -10.74 13.03
C HIS A 716 -27.13 -11.83 11.98
N PRO A 717 -26.89 -13.09 12.38
CA PRO A 717 -26.41 -14.14 11.46
C PRO A 717 -27.48 -14.54 10.43
N GLU A 718 -28.74 -14.67 10.87
CA GLU A 718 -29.86 -15.00 9.98
C GLU A 718 -30.12 -13.91 8.93
N LEU A 719 -29.90 -12.65 9.30
CA LEU A 719 -30.01 -11.50 8.40
C LEU A 719 -28.89 -11.47 7.35
N LEU A 720 -27.66 -11.82 7.75
CA LEU A 720 -26.53 -11.94 6.80
C LEU A 720 -26.82 -13.03 5.76
N ASP A 721 -27.29 -14.19 6.21
CA ASP A 721 -27.63 -15.31 5.32
C ASP A 721 -28.85 -15.00 4.43
N TRP A 722 -29.92 -14.42 4.99
CA TRP A 722 -31.09 -14.01 4.22
C TRP A 722 -30.76 -12.93 3.18
N LEU A 723 -29.97 -11.90 3.54
CA LEU A 723 -29.51 -10.89 2.58
C LEU A 723 -28.58 -11.50 1.51
N ALA A 724 -27.68 -12.41 1.87
CA ALA A 724 -26.80 -13.09 0.91
C ALA A 724 -27.59 -13.99 -0.05
N GLN A 725 -28.57 -14.75 0.43
CA GLN A 725 -29.47 -15.54 -0.40
C GLN A 725 -30.28 -14.64 -1.33
N ARG A 726 -30.86 -13.55 -0.79
CA ARG A 726 -31.71 -12.63 -1.55
C ARG A 726 -30.92 -11.87 -2.61
N PHE A 727 -29.69 -11.46 -2.32
CA PHE A 727 -28.78 -10.83 -3.27
C PHE A 727 -28.46 -11.74 -4.47
N MET A 728 -28.23 -13.04 -4.24
CA MET A 728 -28.06 -14.02 -5.33
C MET A 728 -29.36 -14.25 -6.10
N ALA A 729 -30.51 -14.31 -5.41
CA ALA A 729 -31.82 -14.52 -6.02
C ALA A 729 -32.27 -13.33 -6.90
N ASP A 730 -31.93 -12.10 -6.51
CA ASP A 730 -32.17 -10.86 -7.27
C ASP A 730 -31.03 -10.57 -8.27
N GLY A 731 -30.45 -11.62 -8.85
CA GLY A 731 -29.50 -11.51 -9.97
C GLY A 731 -28.19 -10.81 -9.64
N TRP A 732 -27.74 -10.86 -8.38
CA TRP A 732 -26.55 -10.17 -7.88
C TRP A 732 -26.55 -8.64 -8.10
N SER A 733 -27.74 -8.03 -8.18
CA SER A 733 -27.94 -6.57 -8.28
C SER A 733 -27.53 -5.85 -6.99
N LEU A 734 -26.53 -4.97 -7.08
CA LEU A 734 -26.11 -4.14 -5.95
C LEU A 734 -27.14 -3.04 -5.68
N LYS A 735 -27.74 -2.44 -6.72
CA LYS A 735 -28.77 -1.42 -6.54
C LYS A 735 -30.02 -1.97 -5.83
N THR A 736 -30.43 -3.21 -6.11
CA THR A 736 -31.53 -3.86 -5.39
C THR A 736 -31.17 -4.08 -3.91
N LEU A 737 -29.95 -4.51 -3.61
CA LEU A 737 -29.46 -4.67 -2.24
C LEU A 737 -29.43 -3.34 -1.46
N HIS A 738 -28.90 -2.25 -2.06
CA HIS A 738 -28.95 -0.91 -1.45
C HIS A 738 -30.40 -0.48 -1.19
N ARG A 739 -31.27 -0.60 -2.20
CA ARG A 739 -32.69 -0.23 -2.11
C ARG A 739 -33.39 -0.97 -0.97
N GLN A 740 -33.15 -2.27 -0.84
CA GLN A 740 -33.72 -3.13 0.19
C GLN A 740 -33.26 -2.74 1.59
N ILE A 741 -31.98 -2.37 1.76
CA ILE A 741 -31.44 -1.89 3.04
C ILE A 741 -31.98 -0.49 3.36
N MET A 742 -31.96 0.45 2.42
CA MET A 742 -32.33 1.85 2.69
C MET A 742 -33.83 2.02 2.95
N LEU A 743 -34.70 1.20 2.33
CA LEU A 743 -36.14 1.20 2.59
C LEU A 743 -36.55 0.61 3.94
N SER A 744 -35.62 0.00 4.67
CA SER A 744 -35.84 -0.49 6.04
C SER A 744 -36.13 0.66 7.02
N ALA A 745 -36.94 0.38 8.04
CA ALA A 745 -37.06 1.26 9.20
C ALA A 745 -35.72 1.40 9.94
N VAL A 746 -34.91 0.33 9.99
CA VAL A 746 -33.55 0.33 10.59
C VAL A 746 -32.69 1.45 10.02
N TYR A 747 -32.59 1.58 8.68
CA TYR A 747 -31.83 2.64 8.01
C TYR A 747 -32.50 4.02 8.10
N GLN A 748 -33.81 4.09 8.34
CA GLN A 748 -34.55 5.36 8.46
C GLN A 748 -34.58 5.93 9.90
N GLN A 749 -33.93 5.30 10.88
CA GLN A 749 -33.85 5.80 12.26
C GLN A 749 -33.09 7.13 12.38
N ALA A 750 -33.41 7.90 13.42
CA ALA A 750 -32.59 9.03 13.87
C ALA A 750 -31.27 8.56 14.50
N SER A 751 -30.24 9.41 14.40
CA SER A 751 -28.97 9.28 15.14
C SER A 751 -29.14 9.55 16.63
N THR A 752 -30.02 10.49 16.96
CA THR A 752 -30.55 10.67 18.31
C THR A 752 -31.34 9.43 18.74
N GLY A 753 -31.29 9.12 20.04
CA GLY A 753 -31.97 7.98 20.64
C GLY A 753 -32.11 8.16 22.14
N SER A 754 -32.47 7.09 22.85
CA SER A 754 -32.55 7.07 24.31
C SER A 754 -31.26 7.61 24.96
N THR A 755 -31.40 8.59 25.83
CA THR A 755 -30.33 9.16 26.66
C THR A 755 -30.20 8.45 28.02
N ASP A 756 -31.02 7.43 28.28
CA ASP A 756 -30.92 6.62 29.49
C ASP A 756 -29.59 5.82 29.52
N PRO A 757 -28.78 5.97 30.58
CA PRO A 757 -27.55 5.20 30.75
C PRO A 757 -27.74 3.68 30.72
N THR A 758 -28.89 3.13 31.15
CA THR A 758 -29.10 1.68 31.14
C THR A 758 -29.33 1.13 29.73
N THR A 759 -29.92 1.93 28.84
CA THR A 759 -30.08 1.64 27.42
C THR A 759 -28.72 1.69 26.73
N LEU A 760 -27.96 2.78 26.95
CA LEU A 760 -26.62 2.99 26.40
C LEU A 760 -25.64 1.89 26.81
N ALA A 761 -25.74 1.36 28.03
CA ALA A 761 -24.84 0.32 28.55
C ALA A 761 -25.10 -1.09 27.97
N ARG A 762 -26.26 -1.37 27.37
CA ARG A 762 -26.57 -2.69 26.77
C ARG A 762 -25.90 -2.88 25.41
N ASP A 763 -25.84 -1.81 24.61
CA ASP A 763 -25.23 -1.82 23.29
C ASP A 763 -24.49 -0.49 23.04
N PRO A 764 -23.32 -0.30 23.69
CA PRO A 764 -22.57 0.97 23.65
C PRO A 764 -21.96 1.27 22.28
N GLU A 765 -21.72 0.24 21.46
CA GLU A 765 -21.25 0.35 20.07
C GLU A 765 -22.39 0.44 19.05
N ASN A 766 -23.66 0.35 19.48
CA ASN A 766 -24.83 0.30 18.60
C ASN A 766 -24.76 -0.83 17.53
N ARG A 767 -24.20 -2.00 17.91
CA ARG A 767 -24.05 -3.20 17.06
C ARG A 767 -25.39 -3.87 16.71
N LEU A 768 -26.41 -3.60 17.51
CA LEU A 768 -27.79 -4.07 17.35
C LEU A 768 -28.68 -3.03 16.64
N LEU A 769 -28.14 -1.84 16.32
CA LEU A 769 -28.78 -0.80 15.50
C LEU A 769 -30.13 -0.32 16.07
N TRP A 770 -30.17 -0.02 17.36
CA TRP A 770 -31.30 0.61 18.05
C TRP A 770 -31.44 2.11 17.75
N ARG A 771 -30.50 2.68 16.98
CA ARG A 771 -30.50 4.03 16.40
C ARG A 771 -29.57 4.07 15.19
N MET A 772 -29.51 5.18 14.46
CA MET A 772 -28.48 5.40 13.45
C MET A 772 -27.13 5.79 14.10
N ASN A 773 -26.03 5.52 13.40
CA ASN A 773 -24.70 6.05 13.73
C ASN A 773 -24.42 7.32 12.90
N ALA A 774 -24.01 8.41 13.55
CA ALA A 774 -23.52 9.59 12.83
C ALA A 774 -22.20 9.26 12.12
N ARG A 775 -22.09 9.62 10.84
CA ARG A 775 -20.97 9.26 9.96
C ARG A 775 -20.14 10.49 9.62
N ARG A 776 -18.81 10.41 9.72
CA ARG A 776 -17.92 11.46 9.22
C ARG A 776 -17.79 11.36 7.69
N LEU A 777 -17.68 12.49 7.01
CA LEU A 777 -17.38 12.51 5.58
C LEU A 777 -15.94 12.05 5.33
N THR A 778 -15.76 11.16 4.35
CA THR A 778 -14.44 10.82 3.81
C THR A 778 -13.78 12.03 3.14
N PHE A 779 -12.46 11.98 2.91
CA PHE A 779 -11.74 13.04 2.18
C PHE A 779 -12.43 13.42 0.86
N GLU A 780 -12.88 12.41 0.10
CA GLU A 780 -13.55 12.57 -1.18
C GLU A 780 -14.87 13.34 -1.05
N GLU A 781 -15.75 12.87 -0.16
CA GLU A 781 -17.04 13.52 0.11
C GLU A 781 -16.86 14.95 0.64
N LEU A 782 -15.91 15.15 1.56
CA LEU A 782 -15.64 16.44 2.20
C LEU A 782 -15.06 17.46 1.22
N ARG A 783 -14.12 17.02 0.36
CA ARG A 783 -13.51 17.85 -0.68
C ARG A 783 -14.52 18.20 -1.78
N ASP A 784 -15.31 17.24 -2.22
CA ASP A 784 -16.28 17.49 -3.29
C ASP A 784 -17.44 18.35 -2.76
N SER A 785 -17.81 18.22 -1.48
CA SER A 785 -18.75 19.12 -0.80
C SER A 785 -18.28 20.59 -0.81
N LEU A 786 -16.97 20.83 -0.59
CA LEU A 786 -16.39 22.18 -0.62
C LEU A 786 -16.56 22.89 -1.98
N PHE A 787 -16.56 22.15 -3.09
CA PHE A 787 -16.84 22.68 -4.42
C PHE A 787 -18.34 22.60 -4.81
N ALA A 788 -19.12 21.72 -4.18
CA ALA A 788 -20.56 21.59 -4.42
C ALA A 788 -21.34 22.78 -3.85
N VAL A 789 -21.04 23.20 -2.61
CA VAL A 789 -21.76 24.32 -1.96
C VAL A 789 -21.47 25.69 -2.59
N THR A 790 -20.39 25.80 -3.37
CA THR A 790 -20.05 26.97 -4.20
C THR A 790 -20.51 26.85 -5.66
N ALA A 791 -21.08 25.70 -6.07
CA ALA A 791 -21.46 25.37 -7.44
C ALA A 791 -20.28 25.41 -8.46
N GLU A 792 -19.07 25.09 -8.01
CA GLU A 792 -17.87 24.99 -8.85
C GLU A 792 -17.54 23.56 -9.29
N LEU A 793 -18.09 22.54 -8.61
CA LEU A 793 -17.74 21.12 -8.79
C LEU A 793 -17.95 20.61 -10.23
N ASP A 794 -16.87 20.14 -10.85
CA ASP A 794 -16.87 19.54 -12.18
C ASP A 794 -17.27 18.05 -12.12
N LEU A 795 -18.46 17.78 -12.66
CA LEU A 795 -19.13 16.47 -12.68
C LEU A 795 -18.81 15.63 -13.93
N ARG A 796 -17.86 16.02 -14.79
CA ARG A 796 -17.49 15.22 -15.98
C ARG A 796 -16.97 13.84 -15.60
N GLU A 797 -17.57 12.82 -16.19
CA GLU A 797 -17.28 11.41 -15.90
C GLU A 797 -16.08 10.88 -16.70
N GLY A 798 -15.25 10.09 -16.01
CA GLY A 798 -14.12 9.36 -16.57
C GLY A 798 -12.99 10.23 -17.13
N GLY A 799 -12.02 9.58 -17.79
CA GLY A 799 -10.83 10.20 -18.38
C GLY A 799 -9.64 10.32 -17.44
N LYS A 800 -8.47 10.67 -17.98
CA LYS A 800 -7.17 10.68 -17.26
C LYS A 800 -7.20 11.42 -15.91
N PRO A 801 -6.42 10.97 -14.90
CA PRO A 801 -6.42 11.53 -13.56
C PRO A 801 -5.84 12.95 -13.52
N VAL A 802 -6.11 13.68 -12.44
CA VAL A 802 -5.64 15.06 -12.23
C VAL A 802 -5.02 15.19 -10.84
N ASP A 803 -3.92 15.94 -10.71
CA ASP A 803 -3.43 16.34 -9.39
C ASP A 803 -4.44 17.31 -8.75
N LEU A 804 -5.12 16.85 -7.71
CA LEU A 804 -6.18 17.59 -7.01
C LEU A 804 -5.64 18.59 -5.98
N LEU A 805 -4.33 18.56 -5.70
CA LEU A 805 -3.65 19.32 -4.66
C LEU A 805 -2.69 20.37 -5.23
N ALA A 806 -2.29 20.24 -6.50
CA ALA A 806 -1.66 21.31 -7.26
C ALA A 806 -2.55 22.57 -7.30
N ALA A 807 -1.94 23.75 -7.18
CA ALA A 807 -2.62 25.03 -7.31
C ALA A 807 -2.58 25.53 -8.78
N PRO A 808 -3.67 26.10 -9.32
CA PRO A 808 -4.99 26.28 -8.71
C PRO A 808 -5.77 24.96 -8.58
N TYR A 809 -6.35 24.70 -7.41
CA TYR A 809 -6.99 23.43 -7.05
C TYR A 809 -8.11 23.03 -8.04
N PRO A 810 -7.96 21.95 -8.83
CA PRO A 810 -8.94 21.60 -9.86
C PRO A 810 -10.29 21.16 -9.26
N PRO A 811 -11.43 21.70 -9.70
CA PRO A 811 -12.74 21.46 -9.07
C PRO A 811 -13.37 20.10 -9.43
N ARG A 812 -12.61 19.15 -9.96
CA ARG A 812 -13.11 17.83 -10.40
C ARG A 812 -13.38 16.91 -9.22
N ARG A 813 -14.40 16.03 -9.33
CA ARG A 813 -14.71 14.95 -8.34
C ARG A 813 -13.44 14.25 -7.86
N ALA A 814 -13.33 14.03 -6.56
CA ALA A 814 -12.13 13.48 -5.91
C ALA A 814 -11.76 12.06 -6.40
N VAL A 815 -12.73 11.26 -6.86
CA VAL A 815 -12.50 9.93 -7.45
C VAL A 815 -11.61 9.97 -8.70
N TYR A 816 -11.54 11.11 -9.40
CA TYR A 816 -10.67 11.32 -10.57
C TYR A 816 -9.30 11.92 -10.23
N GLY A 817 -8.93 11.94 -8.96
CA GLY A 817 -7.60 12.35 -8.51
C GLY A 817 -6.50 11.38 -8.89
N LEU A 818 -5.28 11.91 -9.05
CA LEU A 818 -4.06 11.13 -9.20
C LEU A 818 -3.69 10.48 -7.85
N VAL A 819 -3.71 9.16 -7.80
CA VAL A 819 -3.30 8.38 -6.63
C VAL A 819 -1.90 7.82 -6.87
N ASP A 820 -0.88 8.56 -6.44
CA ASP A 820 0.53 8.11 -6.44
C ASP A 820 0.84 7.36 -5.12
N ARG A 821 1.22 6.08 -5.20
CA ARG A 821 1.49 5.27 -4.00
C ARG A 821 2.83 5.56 -3.33
N GLU A 822 3.82 6.05 -4.08
CA GLU A 822 5.18 6.29 -3.57
C GLU A 822 5.34 7.73 -3.06
N TYR A 823 4.72 8.71 -3.72
CA TYR A 823 4.65 10.10 -3.26
C TYR A 823 3.30 10.45 -2.62
N PHE A 824 2.71 9.49 -1.89
CA PHE A 824 1.36 9.60 -1.33
C PHE A 824 1.21 10.76 -0.33
N PRO A 825 0.44 11.84 -0.65
CA PRO A 825 0.47 13.10 0.09
C PRO A 825 -0.02 13.06 1.54
N ASN A 826 0.64 13.82 2.42
CA ASN A 826 0.29 13.91 3.84
C ASN A 826 -1.13 14.44 4.11
N LEU A 827 -1.71 15.23 3.21
CA LEU A 827 -3.10 15.68 3.33
C LEU A 827 -4.09 14.51 3.20
N LEU A 828 -3.86 13.59 2.26
CA LEU A 828 -4.69 12.39 2.10
C LEU A 828 -4.59 11.49 3.34
N ARG A 829 -3.38 11.31 3.88
CA ARG A 829 -3.14 10.60 5.15
C ARG A 829 -3.87 11.23 6.34
N THR A 830 -3.98 12.57 6.36
CA THR A 830 -4.61 13.34 7.45
C THR A 830 -6.13 13.20 7.46
N PHE A 831 -6.76 12.85 6.33
CA PHE A 831 -8.19 12.56 6.21
C PHE A 831 -8.44 11.07 5.90
N ASP A 832 -7.59 10.20 6.45
CA ASP A 832 -7.72 8.74 6.49
C ASP A 832 -7.93 8.05 5.12
N PHE A 833 -7.46 8.65 4.02
CA PHE A 833 -7.58 8.08 2.67
C PHE A 833 -6.84 6.73 2.58
N ALA A 834 -7.46 5.74 1.91
CA ALA A 834 -6.94 4.38 1.83
C ALA A 834 -5.51 4.32 1.27
N ASN A 835 -4.61 3.61 1.96
CA ASN A 835 -3.23 3.44 1.51
C ASN A 835 -3.17 2.55 0.24
N PRO A 836 -2.75 3.06 -0.93
CA PRO A 836 -2.73 2.31 -2.18
C PRO A 836 -1.68 1.18 -2.27
N ASP A 837 -0.79 1.02 -1.29
CA ASP A 837 0.05 -0.17 -1.18
C ASP A 837 -0.67 -1.37 -0.53
N LEU A 838 -1.92 -1.21 -0.05
CA LEU A 838 -2.65 -2.20 0.73
C LEU A 838 -4.08 -2.42 0.21
N HIS A 839 -4.59 -3.65 0.32
CA HIS A 839 -6.03 -3.92 0.29
C HIS A 839 -6.69 -3.34 1.55
N ILE A 840 -7.54 -2.33 1.38
CA ILE A 840 -8.24 -1.62 2.47
C ILE A 840 -9.76 -1.84 2.31
N PRO A 841 -10.38 -2.76 3.08
CA PRO A 841 -11.82 -3.03 3.03
C PRO A 841 -12.64 -2.16 3.98
N GLN A 842 -11.97 -1.46 4.90
CA GLN A 842 -12.50 -0.44 5.78
C GLN A 842 -11.34 0.52 6.08
N ARG A 843 -11.59 1.83 5.99
CA ARG A 843 -10.61 2.85 6.40
C ARG A 843 -10.65 2.97 7.92
N SER A 844 -9.49 3.21 8.54
CA SER A 844 -9.46 3.73 9.92
C SER A 844 -10.14 5.10 9.97
N GLU A 845 -10.68 5.49 11.12
CA GLU A 845 -11.12 6.86 11.33
C GLU A 845 -10.33 7.50 12.46
N THR A 846 -9.66 8.62 12.17
CA THR A 846 -8.91 9.38 13.17
C THR A 846 -9.46 10.80 13.28
N THR A 847 -9.64 11.29 14.51
CA THR A 847 -10.01 12.69 14.78
C THR A 847 -8.77 13.40 15.28
N VAL A 848 -8.14 14.23 14.44
CA VAL A 848 -6.85 14.87 14.74
C VAL A 848 -6.88 16.39 14.52
N PRO A 849 -6.19 17.21 15.35
CA PRO A 849 -6.22 18.67 15.23
C PRO A 849 -5.84 19.22 13.84
N GLN A 850 -5.01 18.49 13.10
CA GLN A 850 -4.61 18.81 11.73
C GLN A 850 -5.80 18.94 10.77
N GLN A 851 -6.89 18.19 10.98
CA GLN A 851 -8.11 18.28 10.18
C GLN A 851 -8.83 19.62 10.38
N ALA A 852 -8.96 20.08 11.62
CA ALA A 852 -9.52 21.41 11.93
C ALA A 852 -8.57 22.55 11.47
N LEU A 853 -7.26 22.37 11.65
CA LEU A 853 -6.25 23.32 11.18
C LEU A 853 -6.21 23.44 9.65
N PHE A 854 -6.58 22.40 8.90
CA PHE A 854 -6.77 22.48 7.44
C PHE A 854 -7.87 23.48 7.08
N PHE A 855 -9.06 23.39 7.68
CA PHE A 855 -10.14 24.35 7.39
C PHE A 855 -9.80 25.79 7.77
N LEU A 856 -9.06 25.96 8.88
CA LEU A 856 -8.63 27.29 9.35
C LEU A 856 -7.52 27.90 8.49
N ASN A 857 -6.58 27.10 7.96
CA ASN A 857 -5.31 27.61 7.40
C ASN A 857 -5.02 27.21 5.94
N HIS A 858 -5.71 26.25 5.35
CA HIS A 858 -5.44 25.81 3.98
C HIS A 858 -6.17 26.69 2.97
N GLN A 859 -5.53 26.94 1.82
CA GLN A 859 -6.02 27.93 0.85
C GLN A 859 -7.34 27.49 0.19
N LEU A 860 -7.54 26.18 -0.06
CA LEU A 860 -8.77 25.62 -0.63
C LEU A 860 -10.06 26.05 0.13
N PRO A 861 -10.26 25.70 1.42
CA PRO A 861 -11.46 26.11 2.16
C PRO A 861 -11.55 27.64 2.36
N ILE A 862 -10.41 28.34 2.48
CA ILE A 862 -10.36 29.81 2.54
C ILE A 862 -10.96 30.44 1.27
N ASP A 863 -10.63 29.94 0.09
CA ASP A 863 -11.17 30.49 -1.15
C ASP A 863 -12.65 30.11 -1.37
N ARG A 864 -13.09 28.93 -0.91
CA ARG A 864 -14.52 28.57 -0.91
C ARG A 864 -15.34 29.46 0.01
N ALA A 865 -14.83 29.81 1.20
CA ALA A 865 -15.46 30.77 2.10
C ALA A 865 -15.63 32.16 1.44
N LYS A 866 -14.62 32.62 0.68
CA LYS A 866 -14.70 33.87 -0.11
C LYS A 866 -15.74 33.80 -1.22
N THR A 867 -15.84 32.69 -1.94
CA THR A 867 -16.88 32.50 -2.98
C THR A 867 -18.29 32.41 -2.37
N LEU A 868 -18.46 31.77 -1.21
CA LEU A 868 -19.74 31.71 -0.49
C LEU A 868 -20.23 33.10 -0.05
N ALA A 869 -19.36 33.91 0.56
CA ALA A 869 -19.69 35.29 0.93
C ALA A 869 -20.01 36.19 -0.28
N LYS A 870 -19.47 35.86 -1.46
CA LYS A 870 -19.69 36.56 -2.74
C LYS A 870 -20.76 35.89 -3.62
N ASN A 871 -21.48 34.89 -3.11
CA ASN A 871 -22.55 34.24 -3.86
C ASN A 871 -23.68 35.25 -4.16
N PRO A 872 -24.21 35.32 -5.39
CA PRO A 872 -25.24 36.30 -5.76
C PRO A 872 -26.47 36.28 -4.84
N THR A 873 -26.86 35.12 -4.31
CA THR A 873 -28.01 35.00 -3.40
C THR A 873 -27.73 35.52 -1.98
N VAL A 874 -26.46 35.61 -1.58
CA VAL A 874 -25.99 36.21 -0.32
C VAL A 874 -25.78 37.72 -0.51
N ILE A 875 -25.24 38.15 -1.64
CA ILE A 875 -25.10 39.59 -1.96
C ILE A 875 -26.47 40.27 -2.08
N ALA A 876 -27.45 39.61 -2.72
CA ALA A 876 -28.80 40.16 -2.92
C ALA A 876 -29.70 40.15 -1.68
N ALA A 877 -29.27 39.53 -0.57
CA ALA A 877 -29.99 39.58 0.70
C ALA A 877 -29.79 40.95 1.38
N THR A 878 -30.87 41.52 1.90
CA THR A 878 -30.92 42.91 2.39
C THR A 878 -30.55 43.05 3.85
N THR A 879 -30.91 42.09 4.70
CA THR A 879 -30.57 42.09 6.14
C THR A 879 -29.46 41.08 6.49
N PRO A 880 -28.76 41.25 7.63
CA PRO A 880 -27.81 40.26 8.12
C PRO A 880 -28.45 38.88 8.34
N GLU A 881 -29.68 38.82 8.84
CA GLU A 881 -30.42 37.59 9.11
C GLU A 881 -30.74 36.84 7.81
N GLU A 882 -31.14 37.55 6.75
CA GLU A 882 -31.32 36.97 5.43
C GLU A 882 -30.01 36.39 4.89
N LYS A 883 -28.88 37.11 5.04
CA LYS A 883 -27.55 36.62 4.61
C LYS A 883 -27.13 35.35 5.35
N VAL A 884 -27.35 35.30 6.66
CA VAL A 884 -27.12 34.09 7.47
C VAL A 884 -28.01 32.95 6.97
N ALA A 885 -29.30 33.17 6.74
CA ALA A 885 -30.20 32.14 6.22
C ALA A 885 -29.78 31.61 4.84
N ARG A 886 -29.26 32.47 3.96
CA ARG A 886 -28.71 32.06 2.65
C ARG A 886 -27.45 31.19 2.81
N LEU A 887 -26.51 31.58 3.68
CA LEU A 887 -25.31 30.79 3.95
C LEU A 887 -25.64 29.42 4.56
N TYR A 888 -26.56 29.35 5.54
CA TYR A 888 -27.00 28.08 6.13
C TYR A 888 -27.70 27.18 5.09
N ARG A 889 -28.54 27.73 4.21
CA ARG A 889 -29.17 26.98 3.12
C ARG A 889 -28.17 26.45 2.10
N LEU A 890 -27.12 27.20 1.78
CA LEU A 890 -26.05 26.74 0.88
C LEU A 890 -25.21 25.61 1.53
N ILE A 891 -24.75 25.82 2.76
CA ILE A 891 -23.73 24.96 3.39
C ILE A 891 -24.35 23.72 4.07
N TYR A 892 -25.51 23.84 4.72
CA TYR A 892 -26.18 22.75 5.46
C TYR A 892 -27.55 22.33 4.90
N GLN A 893 -28.02 22.94 3.80
CA GLN A 893 -29.30 22.59 3.14
C GLN A 893 -30.56 22.74 4.04
N ARG A 894 -30.46 23.53 5.12
CA ARG A 894 -31.55 23.87 6.04
C ARG A 894 -31.51 25.33 6.48
N ASP A 895 -32.56 25.76 7.17
CA ASP A 895 -32.59 27.06 7.84
C ASP A 895 -31.81 27.06 9.16
N ALA A 896 -31.22 28.22 9.48
CA ALA A 896 -30.61 28.50 10.78
C ALA A 896 -31.70 28.59 11.87
N THR A 897 -31.45 28.04 13.05
CA THR A 897 -32.33 28.28 14.21
C THR A 897 -32.23 29.73 14.67
N PRO A 898 -33.22 30.32 15.37
CA PRO A 898 -33.14 31.69 15.86
C PRO A 898 -31.90 31.99 16.72
N THR A 899 -31.39 31.00 17.44
CA THR A 899 -30.14 31.10 18.21
C THR A 899 -28.90 31.10 17.31
N GLN A 900 -28.87 30.25 16.27
CA GLN A 900 -27.82 30.26 15.24
C GLN A 900 -27.79 31.57 14.45
N VAL A 901 -28.95 32.17 14.15
CA VAL A 901 -29.04 33.50 13.50
C VAL A 901 -28.38 34.56 14.39
N ARG A 902 -28.81 34.69 15.66
CA ARG A 902 -28.22 35.68 16.58
C ARG A 902 -26.72 35.49 16.77
N ALA A 903 -26.24 34.26 16.92
CA ALA A 903 -24.81 33.97 17.04
C ALA A 903 -24.01 34.34 15.78
N SER A 904 -24.57 34.06 14.60
CA SER A 904 -23.91 34.36 13.31
C SER A 904 -23.85 35.87 13.02
N VAL A 905 -24.93 36.61 13.32
CA VAL A 905 -24.96 38.08 13.21
C VAL A 905 -23.99 38.71 14.22
N GLY A 906 -23.95 38.23 15.46
CA GLY A 906 -22.99 38.70 16.47
C GLY A 906 -21.52 38.45 16.09
N LEU A 907 -21.21 37.31 15.47
CA LEU A 907 -19.86 37.02 14.94
C LEU A 907 -19.47 38.00 13.84
N VAL A 908 -20.38 38.28 12.89
CA VAL A 908 -20.13 39.25 11.81
C VAL A 908 -19.94 40.65 12.40
N GLN A 909 -20.77 41.07 13.36
CA GLN A 909 -20.65 42.37 14.01
C GLN A 909 -19.31 42.52 14.73
N ALA A 910 -18.89 41.53 15.53
CA ALA A 910 -17.58 41.55 16.18
C ALA A 910 -16.43 41.63 15.16
N ALA A 911 -16.50 40.88 14.05
CA ALA A 911 -15.52 40.97 12.98
C ALA A 911 -15.56 42.33 12.23
N GLU A 912 -16.71 43.00 12.13
CA GLU A 912 -16.85 44.38 11.62
C GLU A 912 -16.31 45.44 12.61
N GLU A 913 -16.14 45.10 13.89
CA GLU A 913 -15.47 45.95 14.88
C GLU A 913 -13.94 45.73 14.86
N ASP A 914 -13.48 44.47 14.87
CA ASP A 914 -12.06 44.10 14.76
C ASP A 914 -11.42 44.51 13.43
N ALA A 915 -12.20 44.52 12.34
CA ALA A 915 -11.74 44.97 11.02
C ALA A 915 -11.59 46.51 10.91
N ARG A 916 -12.00 47.29 11.92
CA ARG A 916 -11.70 48.73 11.96
C ARG A 916 -10.19 48.90 12.07
N PRO A 917 -9.58 49.87 11.36
CA PRO A 917 -8.13 49.91 11.18
C PRO A 917 -7.38 50.22 12.48
N THR A 918 -7.04 49.18 13.23
CA THR A 918 -6.01 49.21 14.27
C THR A 918 -4.71 49.65 13.60
N VAL A 919 -4.14 50.78 14.04
CA VAL A 919 -2.93 51.35 13.44
C VAL A 919 -1.81 50.32 13.47
N MET A 920 -1.49 49.76 12.30
CA MET A 920 -0.39 48.81 12.14
C MET A 920 0.91 49.50 12.54
N ARG A 921 1.38 49.22 13.76
CA ARG A 921 2.75 49.55 14.16
C ARG A 921 3.68 48.81 13.20
N PRO A 922 4.58 49.50 12.47
CA PRO A 922 5.50 48.82 11.58
C PRO A 922 6.35 47.84 12.38
N LYS A 923 6.55 46.62 11.85
CA LYS A 923 7.53 45.68 12.39
C LYS A 923 8.89 46.38 12.41
N ALA A 924 9.66 46.22 13.49
CA ALA A 924 10.98 46.84 13.60
C ALA A 924 11.96 46.29 12.54
N TRP A 925 11.69 45.10 11.99
CA TRP A 925 12.45 44.47 10.91
C TRP A 925 11.70 44.50 9.57
N THR A 926 12.44 44.82 8.50
CA THR A 926 12.02 44.67 7.10
C THR A 926 13.08 43.86 6.34
N TYR A 927 12.65 43.06 5.37
CA TYR A 927 13.51 42.13 4.62
C TYR A 927 13.50 42.51 3.14
N GLY A 928 14.68 42.64 2.56
CA GLY A 928 14.83 43.25 1.24
C GLY A 928 16.13 42.90 0.55
N TYR A 929 16.33 43.56 -0.59
CA TYR A 929 17.58 43.62 -1.32
C TYR A 929 17.94 45.08 -1.59
N GLY A 930 19.18 45.36 -1.98
CA GLY A 930 19.58 46.72 -2.28
C GLY A 930 20.98 46.84 -2.87
N ALA A 931 21.25 47.98 -3.49
CA ALA A 931 22.56 48.28 -4.00
C ALA A 931 23.50 48.73 -2.89
N TYR A 932 24.65 48.06 -2.76
CA TYR A 932 25.69 48.37 -1.80
C TYR A 932 26.92 48.95 -2.51
N ASP A 933 27.50 50.00 -1.94
CA ASP A 933 28.77 50.58 -2.37
C ASP A 933 29.85 50.28 -1.30
N PRO A 934 30.71 49.26 -1.51
CA PRO A 934 31.78 48.92 -0.57
C PRO A 934 32.86 50.00 -0.42
N LYS A 935 32.98 50.94 -1.36
CA LYS A 935 33.97 52.04 -1.28
C LYS A 935 33.43 53.22 -0.46
N ALA A 936 32.14 53.53 -0.60
CA ALA A 936 31.48 54.56 0.20
C ALA A 936 30.88 54.03 1.52
N GLY A 937 30.95 52.72 1.79
CA GLY A 937 30.49 52.09 3.03
C GLY A 937 28.99 52.28 3.29
N LYS A 938 28.17 52.34 2.23
CA LYS A 938 26.75 52.70 2.32
C LYS A 938 25.87 51.88 1.38
N LEU A 939 24.65 51.66 1.82
CA LEU A 939 23.57 51.14 0.97
C LEU A 939 22.95 52.32 0.20
N THR A 940 22.84 52.23 -1.12
CA THR A 940 22.34 53.30 -2.01
C THR A 940 20.89 53.10 -2.44
N SER A 941 20.37 51.88 -2.39
CA SER A 941 18.93 51.58 -2.54
C SER A 941 18.48 50.48 -1.58
N PHE A 942 17.18 50.42 -1.27
CA PHE A 942 16.59 49.31 -0.53
C PHE A 942 15.18 49.04 -1.05
N HIS A 943 14.92 47.79 -1.41
CA HIS A 943 13.67 47.32 -1.96
C HIS A 943 13.21 46.10 -1.16
N PRO A 944 11.99 46.09 -0.59
CA PRO A 944 11.45 44.89 0.06
C PRO A 944 11.40 43.70 -0.91
N LEU A 945 11.71 42.50 -0.43
CA LEU A 945 11.56 41.30 -1.24
C LEU A 945 10.06 41.02 -1.45
N PRO A 946 9.60 40.75 -2.68
CA PRO A 946 8.17 40.73 -2.99
C PRO A 946 7.45 39.43 -2.57
N TYR A 947 8.17 38.32 -2.35
CA TYR A 947 7.58 37.01 -2.11
C TYR A 947 8.05 36.38 -0.79
N PHE A 948 7.10 35.85 -0.02
CA PHE A 948 7.37 35.10 1.22
C PHE A 948 6.85 33.66 1.11
N THR A 949 7.75 32.68 1.21
CA THR A 949 7.44 31.24 1.05
C THR A 949 6.69 30.62 2.24
N GLY A 950 6.60 31.34 3.36
CA GLY A 950 6.27 30.79 4.68
C GLY A 950 7.48 30.62 5.59
N SER A 951 8.69 30.46 5.02
CA SER A 951 9.96 30.27 5.76
C SER A 951 11.10 31.20 5.31
N ALA A 952 10.98 31.80 4.13
CA ALA A 952 11.97 32.66 3.50
C ALA A 952 11.33 33.81 2.72
N TRP A 953 12.03 34.95 2.63
CA TRP A 953 11.75 36.04 1.71
C TRP A 953 12.67 35.91 0.48
N GLN A 954 12.13 36.07 -0.73
CA GLN A 954 12.86 35.92 -2.00
C GLN A 954 12.15 36.69 -3.15
N GLY A 955 12.72 36.66 -4.36
CA GLY A 955 12.23 37.43 -5.51
C GLY A 955 10.93 36.94 -6.17
N GLY A 956 10.60 35.65 -6.06
CA GLY A 956 9.41 35.08 -6.71
C GLY A 956 9.03 33.72 -6.14
N PRO A 957 8.02 33.04 -6.72
CA PRO A 957 7.63 31.69 -6.32
C PRO A 957 8.73 30.65 -6.58
N ASN A 958 9.60 30.90 -7.57
CA ASN A 958 10.79 30.12 -7.87
C ASN A 958 12.02 30.70 -7.17
N TRP A 959 13.01 29.87 -6.89
CA TRP A 959 14.34 30.28 -6.44
C TRP A 959 15.40 29.41 -7.14
N PRO A 960 16.39 30.00 -7.84
CA PRO A 960 16.56 31.43 -8.10
C PRO A 960 15.38 32.06 -8.87
N ASP A 961 15.13 33.34 -8.61
CA ASP A 961 14.15 34.14 -9.34
C ASP A 961 14.73 34.64 -10.69
N ALA A 962 13.86 34.89 -11.67
CA ALA A 962 14.26 35.36 -12.99
C ALA A 962 14.79 36.81 -13.02
N SER A 963 14.48 37.61 -12.00
CA SER A 963 14.89 39.02 -11.90
C SER A 963 15.88 39.28 -10.76
N LEU A 964 15.65 38.71 -9.57
CA LEU A 964 16.49 38.90 -8.39
C LEU A 964 17.45 37.73 -8.13
N GLY A 965 17.43 36.69 -8.97
CA GLY A 965 18.37 35.59 -8.91
C GLY A 965 18.34 34.86 -7.57
N TRP A 966 19.51 34.69 -6.96
CA TRP A 966 19.65 33.90 -5.73
C TRP A 966 19.31 34.66 -4.43
N THR A 967 18.94 35.96 -4.46
CA THR A 967 18.69 36.71 -3.22
C THR A 967 17.58 36.08 -2.37
N GLN A 968 17.94 35.58 -1.19
CA GLN A 968 17.01 34.99 -0.23
C GLN A 968 17.41 35.35 1.21
N LEU A 969 16.42 35.59 2.06
CA LEU A 969 16.58 35.73 3.51
C LEU A 969 15.68 34.71 4.22
N THR A 970 16.20 34.03 5.24
CA THR A 970 15.46 33.07 6.08
C THR A 970 15.42 33.55 7.54
N ALA A 971 14.79 32.79 8.45
CA ALA A 971 14.86 33.11 9.88
C ALA A 971 16.30 33.13 10.43
N THR A 972 17.20 32.30 9.91
CA THR A 972 18.56 32.14 10.45
C THR A 972 19.67 32.77 9.59
N GLY A 973 19.43 32.99 8.30
CA GLY A 973 20.49 33.25 7.33
C GLY A 973 19.96 33.63 5.95
N GLY A 974 20.61 33.18 4.89
CA GLY A 974 20.16 33.46 3.52
C GLY A 974 21.21 33.16 2.47
N HIS A 975 21.03 33.78 1.30
CA HIS A 975 21.97 33.80 0.18
C HIS A 975 22.00 35.23 -0.39
N PRO A 976 23.18 35.81 -0.69
CA PRO A 976 23.25 37.09 -1.41
C PRO A 976 22.66 36.96 -2.82
N GLY A 977 22.33 38.09 -3.42
CA GLY A 977 21.99 38.16 -4.84
C GLY A 977 23.20 38.00 -5.75
N ASN A 978 22.93 38.04 -7.05
CA ASN A 978 23.91 37.75 -8.10
C ASN A 978 25.06 38.78 -8.19
N ASP A 979 24.90 39.95 -7.57
CA ASP A 979 25.79 41.11 -7.71
C ASP A 979 25.56 42.14 -6.59
N LEU A 980 26.38 43.19 -6.56
CA LEU A 980 26.34 44.29 -5.58
C LEU A 980 25.06 45.15 -5.64
N THR A 981 24.25 45.09 -6.70
CA THR A 981 22.94 45.76 -6.79
C THR A 981 21.80 44.93 -6.18
N HIS A 982 22.03 43.64 -5.95
CA HIS A 982 21.08 42.66 -5.41
C HIS A 982 21.51 42.08 -4.04
N ALA A 983 22.38 42.77 -3.31
CA ALA A 983 22.83 42.36 -1.97
C ALA A 983 21.64 42.12 -1.03
N ALA A 984 21.68 41.06 -0.23
CA ALA A 984 20.60 40.70 0.69
C ALA A 984 20.64 41.61 1.93
N VAL A 985 19.50 42.21 2.31
CA VAL A 985 19.44 43.20 3.40
C VAL A 985 18.36 42.88 4.42
N ARG A 986 18.77 42.66 5.68
CA ARG A 986 17.87 42.80 6.84
C ARG A 986 17.96 44.25 7.33
N ARG A 987 16.86 44.98 7.27
CA ARG A 987 16.75 46.35 7.78
C ARG A 987 16.07 46.35 9.15
N TRP A 988 16.74 46.88 10.17
CA TRP A 988 16.08 47.30 11.40
C TRP A 988 15.81 48.80 11.37
N THR A 989 14.64 49.24 11.79
CA THR A 989 14.27 50.67 11.92
C THR A 989 14.05 51.00 13.39
N ALA A 990 14.76 52.02 13.88
CA ALA A 990 14.70 52.48 15.26
C ALA A 990 13.31 53.05 15.60
N PRO A 991 12.56 52.47 16.55
CA PRO A 991 11.22 52.94 16.89
C PRO A 991 11.21 54.15 17.84
N ARG A 992 12.37 54.54 18.38
CA ARG A 992 12.56 55.68 19.30
C ARG A 992 14.03 56.06 19.41
N ASP A 993 14.29 57.28 19.87
CA ASP A 993 15.62 57.74 20.26
C ASP A 993 16.18 56.90 21.42
N CYS A 994 17.35 56.30 21.22
CA CYS A 994 18.04 55.49 22.21
C CYS A 994 19.50 55.20 21.83
N VAL A 995 20.26 54.63 22.76
CA VAL A 995 21.54 53.97 22.46
C VAL A 995 21.30 52.46 22.44
N VAL A 996 21.74 51.78 21.38
CA VAL A 996 21.61 50.33 21.21
C VAL A 996 22.96 49.64 21.13
N ARG A 997 23.00 48.38 21.56
CA ARG A 997 24.09 47.43 21.31
C ARG A 997 23.62 46.44 20.26
N ILE A 998 24.51 46.09 19.33
CA ILE A 998 24.30 45.00 18.38
C ILE A 998 25.13 43.80 18.85
N SER A 999 24.48 42.66 19.12
CA SER A 999 25.13 41.36 19.34
C SER A 999 24.88 40.49 18.11
N SER A 1000 25.95 39.98 17.48
CA SER A 1000 25.86 39.43 16.14
C SER A 1000 27.05 38.51 15.79
N GLU A 1001 26.80 37.23 15.54
CA GLU A 1001 27.75 36.30 14.92
C GLU A 1001 27.31 36.04 13.47
N LEU A 1002 28.27 36.09 12.54
CA LEU A 1002 28.14 35.67 11.15
C LEU A 1002 28.84 34.32 10.97
N VAL A 1003 28.22 33.40 10.24
CA VAL A 1003 28.80 32.09 9.90
C VAL A 1003 28.66 31.81 8.41
N HIS A 1004 29.73 31.32 7.80
CA HIS A 1004 29.76 30.69 6.49
C HIS A 1004 30.53 29.39 6.61
N ASP A 1005 29.84 28.24 6.64
CA ASP A 1005 30.40 26.93 6.95
C ASP A 1005 30.67 26.04 5.72
N VAL A 1006 30.36 26.52 4.52
CA VAL A 1006 30.81 25.88 3.27
C VAL A 1006 32.28 26.22 3.00
N ALA A 1007 33.06 25.22 2.55
CA ALA A 1007 34.47 25.34 2.21
C ALA A 1007 34.74 25.51 0.71
N GLN A 1008 33.75 25.17 -0.12
CA GLN A 1008 33.66 25.48 -1.54
C GLN A 1008 33.16 26.92 -1.72
N GLY A 1009 33.67 27.63 -2.72
CA GLY A 1009 33.42 29.07 -2.91
C GLY A 1009 34.57 29.94 -2.40
N ASP A 1010 34.31 31.25 -2.32
CA ASP A 1010 35.23 32.28 -1.83
C ASP A 1010 34.68 33.07 -0.62
N GLY A 1011 33.40 32.86 -0.29
CA GLY A 1011 32.71 33.31 0.91
C GLY A 1011 32.05 34.68 0.81
N VAL A 1012 31.16 34.98 1.76
CA VAL A 1012 30.36 36.22 1.75
C VAL A 1012 31.12 37.43 2.30
N ARG A 1013 30.84 38.60 1.71
CA ARG A 1013 31.10 39.90 2.34
C ARG A 1013 29.86 40.33 3.12
N ALA A 1014 30.05 40.85 4.32
CA ALA A 1014 28.96 41.24 5.21
C ALA A 1014 29.24 42.56 5.90
N SER A 1015 28.26 43.46 5.91
CA SER A 1015 28.41 44.84 6.38
C SER A 1015 27.21 45.29 7.22
N ILE A 1016 27.49 45.99 8.33
CA ILE A 1016 26.47 46.64 9.17
C ILE A 1016 26.55 48.14 8.91
N VAL A 1017 25.50 48.71 8.34
CA VAL A 1017 25.43 50.12 7.91
C VAL A 1017 24.35 50.84 8.71
N SER A 1018 24.65 52.02 9.25
CA SER A 1018 23.66 52.91 9.88
C SER A 1018 23.30 54.05 8.93
N SER A 1019 22.01 54.41 8.84
CA SER A 1019 21.57 55.61 8.13
C SER A 1019 22.16 56.93 8.68
N ARG A 1020 22.60 56.92 9.95
CA ARG A 1020 23.18 58.07 10.65
C ARG A 1020 24.69 58.11 10.62
N HIS A 1021 25.34 56.97 10.83
CA HIS A 1021 26.80 56.88 11.04
C HIS A 1021 27.57 56.26 9.87
N GLY A 1022 26.89 55.79 8.82
CA GLY A 1022 27.52 55.04 7.74
C GLY A 1022 27.94 53.64 8.20
N LEU A 1023 29.04 53.13 7.66
CA LEU A 1023 29.55 51.79 7.97
C LEU A 1023 29.98 51.65 9.44
N LEU A 1024 29.35 50.73 10.17
CA LEU A 1024 29.68 50.42 11.57
C LEU A 1024 30.70 49.28 11.69
N LYS A 1025 30.58 48.25 10.84
CA LYS A 1025 31.47 47.07 10.80
C LYS A 1025 31.34 46.39 9.44
N SER A 1026 32.45 45.89 8.87
CA SER A 1026 32.43 45.04 7.67
C SER A 1026 33.43 43.91 7.83
N VAL A 1027 33.10 42.73 7.30
CA VAL A 1027 33.92 41.51 7.37
C VAL A 1027 33.74 40.67 6.10
N VAL A 1028 34.62 39.69 5.93
CA VAL A 1028 34.45 38.56 5.01
C VAL A 1028 34.41 37.28 5.85
N ALA A 1029 33.48 36.37 5.55
CA ALA A 1029 33.38 35.06 6.18
C ALA A 1029 33.44 33.95 5.12
N HIS A 1030 34.38 33.03 5.29
CA HIS A 1030 34.62 31.89 4.42
C HIS A 1030 35.14 30.73 5.27
N ASN A 1031 34.43 29.60 5.27
CA ASN A 1031 34.64 28.46 6.17
C ASN A 1031 34.94 28.87 7.63
N SER A 1032 34.18 29.84 8.16
CA SER A 1032 34.51 30.52 9.42
C SER A 1032 33.30 31.10 10.16
N ARG A 1033 33.52 31.43 11.43
CA ARG A 1033 32.61 32.19 12.31
C ARG A 1033 33.28 33.52 12.66
N VAL A 1034 32.54 34.62 12.59
CA VAL A 1034 33.08 35.97 12.80
C VAL A 1034 32.15 36.76 13.71
N ASP A 1035 32.68 37.28 14.82
CA ASP A 1035 31.95 38.27 15.63
C ASP A 1035 31.80 39.57 14.84
N VAL A 1036 30.55 39.95 14.60
CA VAL A 1036 30.14 41.21 13.98
C VAL A 1036 29.33 42.08 14.94
N SER A 1037 29.45 41.85 16.25
CA SER A 1037 28.87 42.72 17.28
C SER A 1037 29.42 44.15 17.21
N VAL A 1038 28.59 45.13 17.61
CA VAL A 1038 28.90 46.56 17.70
C VAL A 1038 28.45 47.06 19.08
N PRO A 1039 29.36 47.60 19.92
CA PRO A 1039 29.11 47.71 21.36
C PRO A 1039 28.09 48.78 21.76
N LEU A 1040 28.07 49.91 21.03
CA LEU A 1040 27.17 51.06 21.22
C LEU A 1040 26.93 51.76 19.88
N VAL A 1041 25.67 52.09 19.57
CA VAL A 1041 25.24 52.89 18.42
C VAL A 1041 24.15 53.86 18.90
N VAL A 1042 24.30 55.16 18.64
CA VAL A 1042 23.27 56.16 18.97
C VAL A 1042 22.29 56.29 17.82
N VAL A 1043 21.00 56.05 18.05
CA VAL A 1043 19.95 56.13 17.04
C VAL A 1043 18.80 57.05 17.47
N ARG A 1044 18.15 57.67 16.49
CA ARG A 1044 16.89 58.41 16.61
C ARG A 1044 15.74 57.63 16.00
N ALA A 1045 14.51 57.99 16.35
CA ALA A 1045 13.32 57.43 15.71
C ALA A 1045 13.40 57.56 14.18
N GLY A 1046 13.24 56.44 13.46
CA GLY A 1046 13.32 56.37 12.00
C GLY A 1046 14.71 56.09 11.42
N ASP A 1047 15.80 56.10 12.21
CA ASP A 1047 17.12 55.64 11.73
C ASP A 1047 17.09 54.14 11.36
N THR A 1048 17.85 53.74 10.34
CA THR A 1048 18.03 52.32 9.99
C THR A 1048 19.38 51.78 10.45
N ILE A 1049 19.40 50.48 10.75
CA ILE A 1049 20.58 49.64 10.85
C ILE A 1049 20.38 48.47 9.89
N ASP A 1050 21.18 48.45 8.83
CA ASP A 1050 21.09 47.54 7.71
C ASP A 1050 22.20 46.49 7.79
N PHE A 1051 21.81 45.23 7.83
CA PHE A 1051 22.70 44.07 7.78
C PHE A 1051 22.70 43.56 6.35
N VAL A 1052 23.74 43.94 5.62
CA VAL A 1052 23.92 43.75 4.17
C VAL A 1052 24.86 42.57 3.94
N VAL A 1053 24.48 41.63 3.08
CA VAL A 1053 25.34 40.54 2.62
C VAL A 1053 25.43 40.56 1.11
N ASP A 1054 26.66 40.64 0.62
CA ASP A 1054 27.01 40.70 -0.80
C ASP A 1054 28.01 39.60 -1.18
N ILE A 1055 28.01 39.22 -2.46
CA ILE A 1055 29.01 38.33 -3.01
C ILE A 1055 30.40 38.97 -2.98
N ARG A 1056 31.42 38.13 -2.95
CA ARG A 1056 32.81 38.57 -2.82
C ARG A 1056 33.49 38.76 -4.18
N ASP A 1057 34.01 37.68 -4.76
CA ASP A 1057 34.70 37.63 -6.06
C ASP A 1057 33.95 36.71 -7.06
N GLY A 1058 33.12 35.77 -6.57
CA GLY A 1058 32.17 34.96 -7.35
C GLY A 1058 30.81 34.77 -6.68
N LEU A 1059 29.91 34.03 -7.34
CA LEU A 1059 28.60 33.58 -6.82
C LEU A 1059 28.59 32.05 -6.82
N ASN A 1060 29.04 31.42 -5.74
CA ASN A 1060 29.25 29.98 -5.66
C ASN A 1060 29.26 29.45 -4.21
N ASN A 1061 28.10 28.97 -3.73
CA ASN A 1061 27.86 28.41 -2.39
C ASN A 1061 27.77 29.44 -1.23
N ASP A 1062 27.41 30.69 -1.52
CA ASP A 1062 27.38 31.84 -0.57
C ASP A 1062 26.25 31.80 0.49
N GLN A 1063 25.85 30.59 0.87
CA GLN A 1063 24.90 30.34 1.95
C GLN A 1063 25.53 30.74 3.28
N HIS A 1064 24.84 31.60 4.02
CA HIS A 1064 25.34 32.16 5.27
C HIS A 1064 24.28 32.10 6.37
N LEU A 1065 24.72 32.05 7.63
CA LEU A 1065 23.87 32.21 8.80
C LEU A 1065 24.20 33.55 9.47
N TRP A 1066 23.19 34.41 9.61
CA TRP A 1066 23.33 35.70 10.27
C TRP A 1066 22.01 36.10 10.94
N SER A 1067 22.02 36.18 12.27
CA SER A 1067 20.84 36.41 13.12
C SER A 1067 21.09 37.49 14.18
N PRO A 1068 21.23 38.77 13.79
CA PRO A 1068 21.56 39.85 14.71
C PRO A 1068 20.50 40.08 15.79
N THR A 1069 20.96 40.50 16.97
CA THR A 1069 20.14 40.98 18.09
C THR A 1069 20.53 42.41 18.45
N ILE A 1070 19.55 43.30 18.58
CA ILE A 1070 19.72 44.70 18.93
C ILE A 1070 19.05 44.94 20.28
N SER A 1071 19.77 45.50 21.26
CA SER A 1071 19.25 45.76 22.61
C SER A 1071 19.51 47.20 23.05
N VAL A 1072 18.50 47.85 23.64
CA VAL A 1072 18.64 49.19 24.24
C VAL A 1072 19.55 49.13 25.47
N VAL A 1073 20.52 50.03 25.53
CA VAL A 1073 21.46 50.16 26.63
C VAL A 1073 20.90 51.13 27.67
N THR A 1074 20.45 50.59 28.82
CA THR A 1074 19.91 51.36 29.94
C THR A 1074 20.96 51.58 31.03
N VAL A 1075 21.10 52.83 31.48
CA VAL A 1075 21.86 53.16 32.69
C VAL A 1075 21.20 52.43 33.88
N GLY A 1076 21.97 51.68 34.67
CA GLY A 1076 21.46 50.92 35.82
C GLY A 1076 21.13 49.44 35.58
N GLY A 1077 21.39 48.88 34.38
CA GLY A 1077 21.41 47.42 34.18
C GLY A 1077 20.06 46.70 34.10
N GLY A 1078 18.95 47.43 33.98
CA GLY A 1078 17.63 46.84 33.72
C GLY A 1078 17.50 46.21 32.32
N THR A 1079 16.45 45.42 32.11
CA THR A 1079 16.15 44.81 30.80
C THR A 1079 15.56 45.84 29.83
N GLY A 1080 16.42 46.48 29.03
CA GLY A 1080 16.01 47.33 27.91
C GLY A 1080 15.29 46.54 26.80
N SER A 1081 14.55 47.26 25.94
CA SER A 1081 13.91 46.67 24.76
C SER A 1081 14.94 45.94 23.89
N THR A 1082 14.59 44.75 23.40
CA THR A 1082 15.45 43.93 22.54
C THR A 1082 14.67 43.47 21.31
N TRP A 1083 15.34 43.46 20.18
CA TRP A 1083 14.86 42.98 18.88
C TRP A 1083 15.80 41.89 18.36
N ASN A 1084 15.26 40.77 17.90
CA ASN A 1084 16.03 39.62 17.43
C ASN A 1084 15.53 39.20 16.02
N ALA A 1085 16.44 39.26 15.05
CA ALA A 1085 16.12 39.07 13.63
C ALA A 1085 15.69 37.65 13.25
N LYS A 1086 15.78 36.68 14.17
CA LYS A 1086 15.35 35.28 14.00
C LYS A 1086 13.97 35.02 14.58
N THR A 1087 13.68 35.50 15.80
CA THR A 1087 12.37 35.28 16.45
C THR A 1087 11.27 36.21 15.94
N GLU A 1088 11.63 37.37 15.39
CA GLU A 1088 10.67 38.30 14.76
C GLU A 1088 10.49 38.07 13.25
N PHE A 1089 11.17 37.08 12.68
CA PHE A 1089 11.16 36.82 11.25
C PHE A 1089 9.80 36.33 10.74
N GLY A 1090 9.27 36.97 9.69
CA GLY A 1090 8.09 36.48 8.99
C GLY A 1090 7.48 37.47 8.02
N GLY A 1091 6.54 36.96 7.21
CA GLY A 1091 5.82 37.70 6.17
C GLY A 1091 5.01 38.90 6.66
N THR A 1092 4.46 39.65 5.71
CA THR A 1092 3.17 40.31 5.92
C THR A 1092 2.12 39.25 6.24
N THR A 1093 1.20 39.55 7.15
CA THR A 1093 0.08 38.64 7.44
C THR A 1093 -0.78 38.48 6.19
N ARG A 1094 -1.28 37.26 5.96
CA ARG A 1094 -2.29 37.00 4.92
C ARG A 1094 -3.42 38.03 5.03
N PRO A 1095 -3.97 38.55 3.93
CA PRO A 1095 -5.11 39.47 4.00
C PRO A 1095 -6.23 38.80 4.79
N ALA A 1096 -6.67 39.46 5.86
CA ALA A 1096 -7.70 38.94 6.76
C ALA A 1096 -8.99 38.69 5.98
N LEU A 1097 -9.70 37.62 6.33
CA LEU A 1097 -11.02 37.36 5.78
C LEU A 1097 -11.98 38.48 6.19
N GLY A 1098 -12.80 38.95 5.24
CA GLY A 1098 -13.88 39.87 5.56
C GLY A 1098 -14.90 39.23 6.51
N PRO A 1099 -15.69 39.99 7.28
CA PRO A 1099 -16.61 39.46 8.30
C PRO A 1099 -17.55 38.34 7.79
N TRP A 1100 -18.12 38.51 6.59
CA TRP A 1100 -18.95 37.49 5.94
C TRP A 1100 -18.16 36.29 5.41
N GLU A 1101 -16.89 36.48 5.06
CA GLU A 1101 -15.96 35.40 4.67
C GLU A 1101 -15.52 34.58 5.92
N GLN A 1102 -15.36 35.23 7.08
CA GLN A 1102 -15.09 34.57 8.37
C GLN A 1102 -16.29 33.70 8.82
N LEU A 1103 -17.51 34.24 8.73
CA LEU A 1103 -18.73 33.45 9.00
C LEU A 1103 -18.81 32.24 8.06
N ALA A 1104 -18.59 32.42 6.75
CA ALA A 1104 -18.58 31.32 5.81
C ALA A 1104 -17.50 30.26 6.14
N GLN A 1105 -16.30 30.67 6.57
CA GLN A 1105 -15.26 29.74 7.02
C GLN A 1105 -15.68 28.99 8.30
N THR A 1106 -16.29 29.68 9.27
CA THR A 1106 -16.76 29.08 10.53
C THR A 1106 -17.84 28.01 10.29
N LEU A 1107 -18.70 28.22 9.30
CA LEU A 1107 -19.70 27.23 8.90
C LEU A 1107 -19.07 26.02 8.16
N LEU A 1108 -18.08 26.24 7.30
CA LEU A 1108 -17.30 25.15 6.70
C LEU A 1108 -16.44 24.38 7.72
N MET A 1109 -16.06 25.01 8.83
CA MET A 1109 -15.31 24.39 9.93
C MET A 1109 -16.17 23.52 10.87
N ALA A 1110 -17.50 23.60 10.80
CA ALA A 1110 -18.37 22.94 11.75
C ALA A 1110 -18.49 21.42 11.51
N ASN A 1111 -18.76 20.67 12.59
CA ASN A 1111 -19.09 19.25 12.48
C ASN A 1111 -20.29 19.02 11.55
N GLU A 1112 -21.27 19.92 11.52
CA GLU A 1112 -22.43 19.84 10.62
C GLU A 1112 -22.07 19.90 9.13
N PHE A 1113 -20.93 20.50 8.76
CA PHE A 1113 -20.40 20.39 7.40
C PHE A 1113 -19.72 19.03 7.18
N SER A 1114 -18.90 18.59 8.16
CA SER A 1114 -17.99 17.44 8.05
C SER A 1114 -18.59 16.08 8.42
N PHE A 1115 -19.85 16.04 8.88
CA PHE A 1115 -20.56 14.83 9.31
C PHE A 1115 -21.97 14.74 8.69
N VAL A 1116 -22.55 13.55 8.80
CA VAL A 1116 -23.91 13.17 8.41
C VAL A 1116 -24.59 12.57 9.63
N ASP A 1117 -25.83 12.99 9.87
CA ASP A 1117 -26.67 12.71 11.05
C ASP A 1117 -26.18 13.26 12.41
#